data_AF-A0A1F7F4S7-F1
#
_entry.id   AF-A0A1F7F4S7-F1
#
_cell.length_a   1.000
_cell.length_b   1.000
_cell.length_c   1.000
_cell.angle_alpha   90.00
_cell.angle_beta   90.00
_cell.angle_gamma   90.00
#
_symmetry.space_group_name_H-M   'P 1'
#
loop_
_entity.id
_entity.type
_entity.pdbx_description
1 polymer ?
#
loop_
_entity_poly.entity_id
_entity_poly.type
_entity_poly.pdbx_seq_one_letter_code
_entity_poly.pdbx_strand_id
1 'polypeptide(L)'
;MSKHISTQAIDGAIEWVARAEAKLDQAIAAKGESCTIGFPDTAYFLPIIYSLTAEKMQTLADLRCILKRAKALVPARPAGSVWLPYLGNTLDAGVASLFACEVIEACKYLIGPNPAEGIWLGAANDIIMRERGIEFVDGTAPGFAAITGAAPTTEIAVAIARELQEKNLYVFMAGSTNGKQFAEQLHEAGVQLGWETRLVPFGRDVSALVYALGFANRAALSFGAVKPGDFAANLQYNKNRVFAFVLAFGEVDKEKYAAAAGAINYGFPVIADTDIPQILPTGICTYEHVVSNVSHAVMVEKALEVRGCKVKITKVPVPVPYGPAFEGERIRKADTQAEFGGNKTTAFEFVTSRELEEVVDGKIDVIGPDIDQIPEGECMPLAIWVEVAGRKMQSDFEPILERQIHHMLNGAEGLWHMGQRDIIWTRVSKAGFAKGLRLKHYGEIIHAKFLSDYPAIVDKVQVTMITDRDEVEKRIVIARKVYNERNRRMESMTDEAVDTFYSCLLCQSFAPNHVCIITPERLGLCGAYNWLDGKAAYEIDNTGPNQPVIKGECVDPVRGIWKNINDYVFINSHKTIETFSAYSIMDHPMTSCGCFEVICGYVPECNGVMVVNREFTGDTPSGMIFSTLAGSVGGGQQTPGFMGCGKVFLTSRKFLKADGGFKRLVWMPKELKELLKEDLVKRFEEQGVPGLLDQIADETVATDAKQIRMHMEKVGHPALGMDDMSVSTQVAAKQEEVKPEPVKVEVKAEAHAEVRDKKTEITPELIEEITNKLTEKVRKDFKARVTEEIVKDIINTLSEKFLGLKAAVQSIPERPRPLPVKPSIKPAVSQGPRALDRIAGITAFNVKKDTGTIPVNTVTLGATREQGGTRGKVCQIGGATAMPFHLWEGVMPNKPLVAMEVFDVVGPKYPAVLREIYGDLLNHPADMAKACVEKYGAELISVRLEGTHPEKGDRTPDQAVELVKSVLAAVDVPLIITGHSSFDRCNEVMKAVAAACKGENLLLNWVESDNYRTIAGAALAYGHSVVAMSPIDVNIGKQLNILLSNMDVKPGQIVMDAMTGAMGYGIEYTYSVMERIRLTGLGGDAMLAFPIIVSPGQECAKIKELKSSEKEFPAWGELKKRAALWELTTATSLLYAGADVFIMYHPDAVQGLKNTIEQLMDGKGKA
;
A
#
# COMPACT_ATOMS: atom_id res chain seq x y z
N MET A 1 -41.14 9.14 9.55
CA MET A 1 -41.19 7.66 9.75
C MET A 1 -42.60 7.17 9.46
N SER A 2 -42.76 6.09 8.69
CA SER A 2 -44.05 5.68 8.14
C SER A 2 -44.87 4.84 9.13
N LYS A 3 -46.07 5.34 9.49
CA LYS A 3 -47.06 4.57 10.26
C LYS A 3 -47.47 3.30 9.52
N HIS A 4 -47.70 3.43 8.21
CA HIS A 4 -48.14 2.32 7.37
C HIS A 4 -47.14 1.17 7.37
N ILE A 5 -45.85 1.46 7.11
CA ILE A 5 -44.80 0.43 7.12
C ILE A 5 -44.73 -0.24 8.50
N SER A 6 -44.77 0.56 9.57
CA SER A 6 -44.69 0.04 10.94
C SER A 6 -45.87 -0.90 11.25
N THR A 7 -47.09 -0.52 10.86
CA THR A 7 -48.28 -1.37 11.04
C THR A 7 -48.18 -2.66 10.23
N GLN A 8 -47.79 -2.59 8.95
CA GLN A 8 -47.72 -3.77 8.09
C GLN A 8 -46.62 -4.74 8.52
N ALA A 9 -45.47 -4.24 8.95
CA ALA A 9 -44.39 -5.08 9.49
C ALA A 9 -44.81 -5.80 10.78
N ILE A 10 -45.53 -5.12 11.68
CA ILE A 10 -46.06 -5.72 12.92
C ILE A 10 -47.13 -6.78 12.60
N ASP A 11 -48.05 -6.48 11.68
CA ASP A 11 -49.09 -7.43 11.27
C ASP A 11 -48.47 -8.66 10.61
N GLY A 12 -47.48 -8.47 9.73
CA GLY A 12 -46.74 -9.56 9.12
C GLY A 12 -45.97 -10.40 10.15
N ALA A 13 -45.38 -9.77 11.17
CA ALA A 13 -44.71 -10.49 12.25
C ALA A 13 -45.68 -11.39 13.05
N ILE A 14 -46.89 -10.90 13.35
CA ILE A 14 -47.94 -11.70 13.99
C ILE A 14 -48.29 -12.92 13.12
N GLU A 15 -48.48 -12.71 11.82
CA GLU A 15 -48.81 -13.77 10.87
C GLU A 15 -47.66 -14.78 10.70
N TRP A 16 -46.40 -14.33 10.70
CA TRP A 16 -45.23 -15.21 10.64
C TRP A 16 -45.08 -16.07 11.89
N VAL A 17 -45.18 -15.48 13.08
CA VAL A 17 -45.08 -16.23 14.34
C VAL A 17 -46.18 -17.28 14.44
N ALA A 18 -47.42 -16.94 14.09
CA ALA A 18 -48.53 -17.90 14.09
C ALA A 18 -48.32 -19.05 13.10
N ARG A 19 -47.78 -18.77 11.91
CA ARG A 19 -47.44 -19.81 10.91
C ARG A 19 -46.29 -20.70 11.38
N ALA A 20 -45.28 -20.14 12.04
CA ALA A 20 -44.18 -20.90 12.59
C ALA A 20 -44.64 -21.81 13.74
N GLU A 21 -45.53 -21.33 14.62
CA GLU A 21 -46.18 -22.16 15.66
C GLU A 21 -46.91 -23.35 15.02
N ALA A 22 -47.77 -23.10 14.03
CA ALA A 22 -48.52 -24.16 13.34
C ALA A 22 -47.61 -25.17 12.62
N LYS A 23 -46.55 -24.70 11.94
CA LYS A 23 -45.60 -25.56 11.23
C LYS A 23 -44.75 -26.39 12.20
N LEU A 24 -44.37 -25.81 13.35
CA LEU A 24 -43.67 -26.52 14.41
C LEU A 24 -44.55 -27.60 15.06
N ASP A 25 -45.82 -27.28 15.35
CA ASP A 25 -46.77 -28.27 15.88
C ASP A 25 -46.99 -29.42 14.90
N GLN A 26 -47.06 -29.15 13.59
CA GLN A 26 -47.09 -30.18 12.55
C GLN A 26 -45.82 -31.06 12.59
N ALA A 27 -44.63 -30.46 12.73
CA ALA A 27 -43.37 -31.20 12.79
C ALA A 27 -43.27 -32.07 14.05
N ILE A 28 -43.70 -31.54 15.21
CA ILE A 28 -43.72 -32.26 16.47
C ILE A 28 -44.72 -33.41 16.43
N ALA A 29 -45.91 -33.20 15.87
CA ALA A 29 -46.89 -34.27 15.69
C ALA A 29 -46.35 -35.40 14.78
N ALA A 30 -45.55 -35.05 13.77
CA ALA A 30 -44.99 -36.01 12.82
C ALA A 30 -43.72 -36.73 13.31
N LYS A 31 -42.88 -36.09 14.13
CA LYS A 31 -41.51 -36.56 14.45
C LYS A 31 -41.19 -36.63 15.95
N GLY A 32 -42.01 -36.05 16.82
CA GLY A 32 -41.80 -35.97 18.28
C GLY A 32 -40.86 -34.84 18.71
N GLU A 33 -41.03 -34.32 19.93
CA GLU A 33 -40.33 -33.13 20.44
C GLU A 33 -38.79 -33.27 20.51
N SER A 34 -38.29 -34.50 20.74
CA SER A 34 -36.85 -34.79 20.84
C SER A 34 -36.16 -34.99 19.48
N CYS A 35 -36.87 -34.84 18.36
CA CYS A 35 -36.30 -35.01 17.03
C CYS A 35 -35.27 -33.91 16.74
N THR A 36 -34.11 -34.30 16.21
CA THR A 36 -33.03 -33.38 15.83
C THR A 36 -33.42 -32.53 14.63
N ILE A 37 -33.07 -31.25 14.65
CA ILE A 37 -33.31 -30.30 13.57
C ILE A 37 -32.09 -29.42 13.30
N GLY A 38 -31.95 -28.96 12.06
CA GLY A 38 -30.93 -28.00 11.65
C GLY A 38 -30.94 -27.79 10.14
N PHE A 39 -30.14 -26.84 9.66
CA PHE A 39 -29.81 -26.71 8.25
C PHE A 39 -28.72 -27.71 7.84
N PRO A 40 -28.65 -28.09 6.55
CA PRO A 40 -27.64 -29.03 6.07
C PRO A 40 -26.21 -28.48 6.27
N ASP A 41 -25.33 -29.33 6.78
CA ASP A 41 -23.88 -29.13 6.83
C ASP A 41 -23.43 -27.75 7.37
N THR A 42 -24.00 -27.34 8.51
CA THR A 42 -23.61 -26.11 9.21
C THR A 42 -23.24 -26.33 10.68
N ALA A 43 -22.15 -25.71 11.11
CA ALA A 43 -21.73 -25.64 12.51
C ALA A 43 -22.43 -24.51 13.29
N TYR A 44 -23.27 -23.73 12.62
CA TYR A 44 -23.92 -22.54 13.17
C TYR A 44 -25.41 -22.76 13.50
N PHE A 45 -25.86 -24.01 13.57
CA PHE A 45 -27.23 -24.40 13.93
C PHE A 45 -28.28 -23.71 13.03
N LEU A 46 -29.12 -22.86 13.62
CA LEU A 46 -29.96 -21.90 12.91
C LEU A 46 -29.27 -20.53 12.98
N PRO A 47 -28.60 -20.08 11.91
CA PRO A 47 -27.62 -19.00 12.00
C PRO A 47 -28.11 -17.65 12.52
N ILE A 48 -29.34 -17.24 12.19
CA ILE A 48 -29.87 -15.95 12.68
C ILE A 48 -30.17 -16.05 14.18
N ILE A 49 -30.83 -17.13 14.61
CA ILE A 49 -31.10 -17.36 16.03
C ILE A 49 -29.79 -17.48 16.81
N TYR A 50 -28.84 -18.29 16.33
CA TYR A 50 -27.58 -18.54 17.00
C TYR A 50 -26.70 -17.29 17.11
N SER A 51 -26.62 -16.47 16.04
CA SER A 51 -25.85 -15.24 16.07
C SER A 51 -26.40 -14.21 17.06
N LEU A 52 -27.73 -14.06 17.13
CA LEU A 52 -28.38 -13.03 17.94
C LEU A 52 -28.59 -13.46 19.40
N THR A 53 -28.65 -14.77 19.69
CA THR A 53 -29.03 -15.27 21.02
C THR A 53 -28.01 -16.20 21.69
N ALA A 54 -27.03 -16.72 20.94
CA ALA A 54 -26.16 -17.82 21.33
C ALA A 54 -26.88 -19.16 21.61
N GLU A 55 -28.20 -19.24 21.41
CA GLU A 55 -28.98 -20.44 21.67
C GLU A 55 -28.81 -21.44 20.51
N LYS A 56 -28.43 -22.68 20.85
CA LYS A 56 -28.22 -23.77 19.89
C LYS A 56 -29.53 -24.51 19.70
N MET A 57 -30.24 -24.20 18.63
CA MET A 57 -31.46 -24.90 18.25
C MET A 57 -31.09 -26.28 17.69
N GLN A 58 -31.30 -27.35 18.47
CA GLN A 58 -30.89 -28.71 18.09
C GLN A 58 -32.08 -29.66 17.98
N THR A 59 -33.18 -29.38 18.67
CA THR A 59 -34.38 -30.21 18.71
C THR A 59 -35.64 -29.39 18.43
N LEU A 60 -36.74 -30.08 18.08
CA LEU A 60 -38.04 -29.41 17.93
C LEU A 60 -38.54 -28.74 19.23
N ALA A 61 -38.17 -29.27 20.40
CA ALA A 61 -38.46 -28.64 21.68
C ALA A 61 -37.78 -27.26 21.82
N ASP A 62 -36.52 -27.13 21.37
CA ASP A 62 -35.78 -25.87 21.43
C ASP A 62 -36.47 -24.76 20.62
N LEU A 63 -37.06 -25.12 19.47
CA LEU A 63 -37.79 -24.17 18.62
C LEU A 63 -39.03 -23.57 19.30
N ARG A 64 -39.64 -24.29 20.25
CA ARG A 64 -40.78 -23.77 21.02
C ARG A 64 -40.33 -22.65 21.97
N CYS A 65 -39.10 -22.71 22.47
CA CYS A 65 -38.51 -21.65 23.30
C CYS A 65 -38.27 -20.36 22.48
N ILE A 66 -37.66 -20.48 21.30
CA ILE A 66 -37.38 -19.30 20.47
C ILE A 66 -38.66 -18.65 19.92
N LEU A 67 -39.71 -19.42 19.61
CA LEU A 67 -41.00 -18.85 19.20
C LEU A 67 -41.69 -18.07 20.33
N LYS A 68 -41.55 -18.51 21.58
CA LYS A 68 -42.01 -17.73 22.74
C LYS A 68 -41.29 -16.38 22.84
N ARG A 69 -39.99 -16.36 22.55
CA ARG A 69 -39.19 -15.13 22.51
C ARG A 69 -39.60 -14.24 21.32
N ALA A 70 -39.80 -14.82 20.14
CA ALA A 70 -40.30 -14.09 18.96
C ALA A 70 -41.64 -13.40 19.26
N LYS A 71 -42.58 -14.11 19.92
CA LYS A 71 -43.88 -13.56 20.34
C LYS A 71 -43.76 -12.40 21.32
N ALA A 72 -42.76 -12.43 22.21
CA ALA A 72 -42.49 -11.35 23.16
C ALA A 72 -41.87 -10.10 22.50
N LEU A 73 -41.21 -10.26 21.35
CA LEU A 73 -40.64 -9.17 20.56
C LEU A 73 -41.68 -8.46 19.67
N VAL A 74 -42.85 -9.06 19.43
CA VAL A 74 -43.91 -8.43 18.64
C VAL A 74 -44.53 -7.27 19.43
N PRO A 75 -44.37 -6.01 18.98
CA PRO A 75 -44.88 -4.86 19.71
C PRO A 75 -46.35 -4.58 19.41
N ALA A 76 -46.95 -3.69 20.20
CA ALA A 76 -48.31 -3.22 19.95
C ALA A 76 -48.38 -2.38 18.66
N ARG A 77 -49.52 -2.49 17.95
CA ARG A 77 -49.79 -1.69 16.74
C ARG A 77 -49.76 -0.18 17.06
N PRO A 78 -49.30 0.68 16.12
CA PRO A 78 -49.38 2.13 16.28
C PRO A 78 -50.82 2.60 16.47
N ALA A 79 -51.05 3.54 17.40
CA ALA A 79 -52.38 4.08 17.69
C ALA A 79 -53.02 4.81 16.48
N GLY A 80 -54.35 4.87 16.47
CA GLY A 80 -55.14 5.55 15.43
C GLY A 80 -54.85 7.05 15.33
N SER A 81 -54.72 7.74 16.48
CA SER A 81 -54.46 9.17 16.63
C SER A 81 -53.28 9.42 17.58
N VAL A 82 -52.49 10.47 17.33
CA VAL A 82 -51.30 10.87 18.13
C VAL A 82 -50.27 9.72 18.29
N TRP A 83 -49.66 9.31 17.17
CA TRP A 83 -48.64 8.25 17.16
C TRP A 83 -47.23 8.84 16.96
N LEU A 84 -46.26 8.30 17.70
CA LEU A 84 -44.83 8.48 17.45
C LEU A 84 -44.30 7.13 16.97
N PRO A 85 -44.18 6.89 15.65
CA PRO A 85 -43.62 5.65 15.16
C PRO A 85 -42.14 5.62 15.58
N TYR A 86 -41.79 4.67 16.44
CA TYR A 86 -40.42 4.40 16.86
C TYR A 86 -39.86 3.28 16.00
N LEU A 87 -38.74 3.51 15.33
CA LEU A 87 -38.15 2.53 14.41
C LEU A 87 -37.84 1.22 15.12
N GLY A 88 -37.40 1.29 16.38
CA GLY A 88 -37.07 0.11 17.19
C GLY A 88 -38.21 -0.91 17.27
N ASN A 89 -39.46 -0.47 17.46
CA ASN A 89 -40.60 -1.39 17.49
C ASN A 89 -40.78 -2.11 16.14
N THR A 90 -40.66 -1.38 15.04
CA THR A 90 -40.72 -1.97 13.70
C THR A 90 -39.58 -2.95 13.47
N LEU A 91 -38.39 -2.65 13.98
CA LEU A 91 -37.22 -3.51 13.90
C LEU A 91 -37.34 -4.77 14.78
N ASP A 92 -37.93 -4.67 15.97
CA ASP A 92 -38.21 -5.82 16.85
C ASP A 92 -39.21 -6.79 16.20
N ALA A 93 -40.26 -6.25 15.55
CA ALA A 93 -41.17 -7.03 14.73
C ALA A 93 -40.45 -7.72 13.56
N GLY A 94 -39.46 -7.03 12.97
CA GLY A 94 -38.55 -7.61 11.98
C GLY A 94 -37.79 -8.81 12.52
N VAL A 95 -37.12 -8.68 13.68
CA VAL A 95 -36.38 -9.78 14.31
C VAL A 95 -37.29 -10.96 14.66
N ALA A 96 -38.49 -10.70 15.19
CA ALA A 96 -39.49 -11.74 15.47
C ALA A 96 -39.86 -12.53 14.20
N SER A 97 -39.99 -11.82 13.07
CA SER A 97 -40.28 -12.42 11.77
C SER A 97 -39.12 -13.27 11.27
N LEU A 98 -37.87 -12.82 11.43
CA LEU A 98 -36.70 -13.60 11.05
C LEU A 98 -36.59 -14.92 11.83
N PHE A 99 -36.83 -14.89 13.15
CA PHE A 99 -36.86 -16.11 13.96
C PHE A 99 -37.97 -17.06 13.51
N ALA A 100 -39.18 -16.54 13.27
CA ALA A 100 -40.30 -17.34 12.79
C ALA A 100 -40.01 -17.99 11.41
N CYS A 101 -39.47 -17.22 10.47
CA CYS A 101 -39.12 -17.72 9.15
C CYS A 101 -37.99 -18.76 9.19
N GLU A 102 -36.96 -18.57 10.02
CA GLU A 102 -35.88 -19.56 10.17
C GLU A 102 -36.39 -20.87 10.78
N VAL A 103 -37.34 -20.81 11.72
CA VAL A 103 -38.04 -22.00 12.25
C VAL A 103 -38.87 -22.70 11.16
N ILE A 104 -39.61 -21.95 10.35
CA ILE A 104 -40.41 -22.51 9.24
C ILE A 104 -39.51 -23.23 8.24
N GLU A 105 -38.42 -22.60 7.82
CA GLU A 105 -37.47 -23.18 6.86
C GLU A 105 -36.76 -24.42 7.43
N ALA A 106 -36.38 -24.42 8.71
CA ALA A 106 -35.83 -25.61 9.36
C ALA A 106 -36.85 -26.76 9.39
N CYS A 107 -38.12 -26.47 9.66
CA CYS A 107 -39.19 -27.46 9.62
C CYS A 107 -39.45 -27.97 8.18
N LYS A 108 -39.32 -27.14 7.15
CA LYS A 108 -39.44 -27.56 5.74
C LYS A 108 -38.39 -28.59 5.36
N TYR A 109 -37.14 -28.44 5.79
CA TYR A 109 -36.10 -29.49 5.61
C TYR A 109 -36.46 -30.82 6.27
N LEU A 110 -37.21 -30.81 7.38
CA LEU A 110 -37.54 -32.01 8.15
C LEU A 110 -38.82 -32.72 7.70
N ILE A 111 -39.89 -31.96 7.40
CA ILE A 111 -41.23 -32.50 7.10
C ILE A 111 -41.79 -32.06 5.74
N GLY A 112 -41.04 -31.28 4.97
CA GLY A 112 -41.39 -30.86 3.62
C GLY A 112 -42.29 -29.60 3.54
N PRO A 113 -42.39 -29.02 2.33
CA PRO A 113 -41.67 -29.40 1.10
C PRO A 113 -40.16 -29.11 1.20
N ASN A 114 -39.33 -29.89 0.49
CA ASN A 114 -37.87 -29.72 0.54
C ASN A 114 -37.49 -28.35 -0.07
N PRO A 115 -36.79 -27.47 0.67
CA PRO A 115 -36.39 -26.17 0.15
C PRO A 115 -35.38 -26.23 -1.01
N ALA A 116 -34.65 -27.34 -1.16
CA ALA A 116 -33.66 -27.54 -2.22
C ALA A 116 -34.18 -28.54 -3.28
N GLU A 117 -35.01 -28.05 -4.20
CA GLU A 117 -35.60 -28.85 -5.28
C GLU A 117 -35.64 -28.07 -6.61
N GLY A 118 -35.30 -28.74 -7.71
CA GLY A 118 -35.31 -28.12 -9.05
C GLY A 118 -34.27 -27.02 -9.18
N ILE A 119 -34.72 -25.79 -9.47
CA ILE A 119 -33.84 -24.62 -9.55
C ILE A 119 -33.45 -24.06 -8.18
N TRP A 120 -34.13 -24.46 -7.09
CA TRP A 120 -33.94 -23.88 -5.76
C TRP A 120 -32.81 -24.57 -5.00
N LEU A 121 -31.94 -23.78 -4.37
CA LEU A 121 -30.75 -24.28 -3.67
C LEU A 121 -30.95 -24.41 -2.15
N GLY A 122 -31.91 -23.70 -1.56
CA GLY A 122 -32.11 -23.66 -0.11
C GLY A 122 -30.92 -23.06 0.65
N ALA A 123 -30.75 -23.43 1.92
CA ALA A 123 -29.67 -22.95 2.78
C ALA A 123 -28.29 -23.34 2.24
N ALA A 124 -27.40 -22.35 2.11
CA ALA A 124 -25.99 -22.60 1.80
C ALA A 124 -25.33 -23.40 2.93
N ASN A 125 -24.55 -24.44 2.62
CA ASN A 125 -23.72 -25.14 3.62
C ASN A 125 -22.48 -24.31 4.00
N ASP A 126 -21.75 -24.74 5.02
CA ASP A 126 -20.59 -23.99 5.51
C ASP A 126 -19.37 -24.03 4.58
N ILE A 127 -19.30 -24.97 3.64
CA ILE A 127 -18.24 -25.01 2.62
C ILE A 127 -18.45 -23.85 1.65
N ILE A 128 -19.65 -23.77 1.07
CA ILE A 128 -20.05 -22.69 0.16
C ILE A 128 -19.97 -21.34 0.88
N MET A 129 -20.44 -21.26 2.13
CA MET A 129 -20.36 -20.03 2.91
C MET A 129 -18.92 -19.58 3.13
N ARG A 130 -17.98 -20.49 3.39
CA ARG A 130 -16.55 -20.13 3.52
C ARG A 130 -15.94 -19.71 2.19
N GLU A 131 -16.21 -20.47 1.13
CA GLU A 131 -15.67 -20.23 -0.20
C GLU A 131 -16.15 -18.89 -0.78
N ARG A 132 -17.44 -18.58 -0.64
CA ARG A 132 -18.05 -17.38 -1.24
C ARG A 132 -18.09 -16.21 -0.28
N GLY A 133 -18.19 -16.46 1.03
CA GLY A 133 -18.25 -15.41 2.05
C GLY A 133 -16.93 -14.68 2.25
N ILE A 134 -15.78 -15.29 1.91
CA ILE A 134 -14.48 -14.61 1.95
C ILE A 134 -14.40 -13.48 0.90
N GLU A 135 -15.13 -13.61 -0.22
CA GLU A 135 -15.17 -12.59 -1.28
C GLU A 135 -15.74 -11.26 -0.77
N PHE A 136 -16.62 -11.31 0.24
CA PHE A 136 -17.18 -10.13 0.93
C PHE A 136 -16.16 -9.47 1.87
N VAL A 137 -15.12 -10.19 2.27
CA VAL A 137 -14.11 -9.72 3.23
C VAL A 137 -12.90 -9.14 2.50
N ASP A 138 -12.44 -9.79 1.43
CA ASP A 138 -11.32 -9.32 0.60
C ASP A 138 -11.75 -8.26 -0.44
N GLY A 139 -13.05 -8.12 -0.69
CA GLY A 139 -13.63 -7.12 -1.58
C GLY A 139 -13.66 -7.52 -3.05
N THR A 140 -13.41 -8.80 -3.39
CA THR A 140 -13.63 -9.33 -4.74
C THR A 140 -15.12 -9.39 -5.12
N ALA A 141 -16.01 -9.47 -4.13
CA ALA A 141 -17.44 -9.19 -4.27
C ALA A 141 -17.86 -8.19 -3.17
N PRO A 142 -18.41 -7.00 -3.49
CA PRO A 142 -18.75 -6.02 -2.46
C PRO A 142 -19.81 -6.51 -1.44
N GLY A 143 -20.72 -7.38 -1.87
CA GLY A 143 -21.86 -7.85 -1.09
C GLY A 143 -22.89 -8.55 -1.97
N PHE A 144 -24.18 -8.40 -1.65
CA PHE A 144 -25.28 -9.04 -2.39
C PHE A 144 -26.55 -8.18 -2.50
N ALA A 145 -27.28 -8.34 -3.61
CA ALA A 145 -28.65 -7.87 -3.76
C ALA A 145 -29.62 -8.98 -3.37
N ALA A 146 -30.45 -8.76 -2.35
CA ALA A 146 -31.54 -9.65 -1.97
C ALA A 146 -32.80 -9.28 -2.77
N ILE A 147 -33.18 -10.09 -3.74
CA ILE A 147 -34.34 -9.86 -4.61
C ILE A 147 -35.56 -10.60 -4.07
N THR A 148 -36.67 -9.88 -3.93
CA THR A 148 -37.97 -10.47 -3.65
C THR A 148 -39.04 -10.05 -4.64
N GLY A 149 -39.89 -11.00 -5.03
CA GLY A 149 -40.91 -10.84 -6.05
C GLY A 149 -40.42 -11.19 -7.46
N ALA A 150 -41.05 -10.56 -8.46
CA ALA A 150 -40.77 -10.73 -9.88
C ALA A 150 -40.80 -9.38 -10.58
N ALA A 151 -39.85 -9.13 -11.48
CA ALA A 151 -39.85 -7.93 -12.30
C ALA A 151 -41.06 -7.92 -13.26
N PRO A 152 -41.50 -6.76 -13.78
CA PRO A 152 -42.68 -6.71 -14.65
C PRO A 152 -42.56 -7.56 -15.91
N THR A 153 -41.36 -7.68 -16.47
CA THR A 153 -41.08 -8.56 -17.61
C THR A 153 -39.77 -9.33 -17.40
N THR A 154 -39.60 -10.42 -18.15
CA THR A 154 -38.41 -11.26 -18.10
C THR A 154 -37.17 -10.52 -18.59
N GLU A 155 -37.30 -9.64 -19.58
CA GLU A 155 -36.20 -8.84 -20.13
C GLU A 155 -35.63 -7.88 -19.09
N ILE A 156 -36.51 -7.25 -18.28
CA ILE A 156 -36.10 -6.38 -17.17
C ILE A 156 -35.36 -7.20 -16.10
N ALA A 157 -35.85 -8.40 -15.77
CA ALA A 157 -35.18 -9.28 -14.83
C ALA A 157 -33.76 -9.64 -15.30
N VAL A 158 -33.59 -10.00 -16.58
CA VAL A 158 -32.29 -10.31 -17.17
C VAL A 158 -31.36 -9.09 -17.14
N ALA A 159 -31.85 -7.91 -17.54
CA ALA A 159 -31.04 -6.69 -17.55
C ALA A 159 -30.50 -6.35 -16.15
N ILE A 160 -31.36 -6.36 -15.12
CA ILE A 160 -30.95 -6.09 -13.73
C ILE A 160 -29.99 -7.16 -13.21
N ALA A 161 -30.23 -8.44 -13.51
CA ALA A 161 -29.33 -9.52 -13.10
C ALA A 161 -27.92 -9.37 -13.71
N ARG A 162 -27.84 -8.99 -15.00
CA ARG A 162 -26.56 -8.75 -15.68
C ARG A 162 -25.83 -7.55 -15.10
N GLU A 163 -26.53 -6.44 -14.89
CA GLU A 163 -25.92 -5.25 -14.28
C GLU A 163 -25.35 -5.55 -12.89
N LEU A 164 -26.06 -6.32 -12.05
CA LEU A 164 -25.57 -6.75 -10.74
C LEU A 164 -24.33 -7.66 -10.85
N GLN A 165 -24.30 -8.57 -11.83
CA GLN A 165 -23.13 -9.42 -12.09
C GLN A 165 -21.91 -8.63 -12.56
N GLU A 166 -22.09 -7.67 -13.47
CA GLU A 166 -21.04 -6.77 -13.96
C GLU A 166 -20.41 -5.96 -12.82
N LYS A 167 -21.21 -5.61 -11.82
CA LYS A 167 -20.77 -4.94 -10.58
C LYS A 167 -20.25 -5.90 -9.50
N ASN A 168 -20.03 -7.17 -9.85
CA ASN A 168 -19.50 -8.22 -8.99
C ASN A 168 -20.33 -8.52 -7.73
N LEU A 169 -21.65 -8.33 -7.78
CA LEU A 169 -22.54 -8.63 -6.66
C LEU A 169 -23.16 -10.03 -6.79
N TYR A 170 -23.40 -10.66 -5.64
CA TYR A 170 -24.29 -11.81 -5.59
C TYR A 170 -25.75 -11.38 -5.66
N VAL A 171 -26.57 -12.19 -6.31
CA VAL A 171 -28.01 -11.96 -6.44
C VAL A 171 -28.74 -13.09 -5.72
N PHE A 172 -29.24 -12.81 -4.52
CA PHE A 172 -29.93 -13.76 -3.66
C PHE A 172 -31.43 -13.63 -3.84
N MET A 173 -32.09 -14.65 -4.39
CA MET A 173 -33.47 -14.54 -4.88
C MET A 173 -34.43 -15.42 -4.06
N ALA A 174 -35.43 -14.80 -3.42
CA ALA A 174 -36.51 -15.52 -2.75
C ALA A 174 -37.82 -14.73 -2.63
N GLY A 175 -38.93 -15.43 -2.44
CA GLY A 175 -40.27 -14.83 -2.30
C GLY A 175 -40.87 -14.42 -3.64
N SER A 176 -42.13 -14.80 -3.87
CA SER A 176 -42.86 -14.57 -5.12
C SER A 176 -43.84 -13.40 -5.01
N THR A 177 -44.23 -12.84 -6.15
CA THR A 177 -45.34 -11.90 -6.29
C THR A 177 -46.30 -12.47 -7.33
N ASN A 178 -47.59 -12.59 -7.02
CA ASN A 178 -48.60 -13.13 -7.96
C ASN A 178 -48.23 -14.52 -8.53
N GLY A 179 -47.57 -15.36 -7.73
CA GLY A 179 -47.19 -16.72 -8.13
C GLY A 179 -46.00 -16.83 -9.07
N LYS A 180 -45.28 -15.73 -9.35
CA LYS A 180 -44.04 -15.72 -10.16
C LYS A 180 -42.87 -15.16 -9.36
N GLN A 181 -41.65 -15.64 -9.65
CA GLN A 181 -40.41 -15.22 -8.98
C GLN A 181 -39.31 -14.82 -9.98
N PHE A 182 -38.42 -13.92 -9.58
CA PHE A 182 -37.33 -13.39 -10.40
C PHE A 182 -36.40 -14.48 -10.97
N ALA A 183 -36.00 -15.48 -10.19
CA ALA A 183 -35.20 -16.63 -10.63
C ALA A 183 -35.93 -17.49 -11.67
N GLU A 184 -37.27 -17.59 -11.59
CA GLU A 184 -38.06 -18.29 -12.61
C GLU A 184 -38.04 -17.53 -13.92
N GLN A 185 -38.12 -16.18 -13.89
CA GLN A 185 -37.95 -15.35 -15.08
C GLN A 185 -36.57 -15.55 -15.72
N LEU A 186 -35.52 -15.57 -14.91
CA LEU A 186 -34.16 -15.83 -15.41
C LEU A 186 -34.02 -17.25 -16.00
N HIS A 187 -34.62 -18.25 -15.35
CA HIS A 187 -34.59 -19.63 -15.84
C HIS A 187 -35.37 -19.77 -17.17
N GLU A 188 -36.55 -19.16 -17.28
CA GLU A 188 -37.34 -19.09 -18.51
C GLU A 188 -36.56 -18.42 -19.66
N ALA A 189 -35.72 -17.43 -19.35
CA ALA A 189 -34.85 -16.75 -20.31
C ALA A 189 -33.58 -17.54 -20.69
N GLY A 190 -33.36 -18.73 -20.12
CA GLY A 190 -32.15 -19.51 -20.34
C GLY A 190 -30.89 -18.97 -19.65
N VAL A 191 -31.04 -18.11 -18.63
CA VAL A 191 -29.91 -17.63 -17.82
C VAL A 191 -29.49 -18.71 -16.82
N GLN A 192 -28.21 -19.04 -16.80
CA GLN A 192 -27.65 -20.02 -15.86
C GLN A 192 -27.66 -19.48 -14.42
N LEU A 193 -28.29 -20.23 -13.52
CA LEU A 193 -28.37 -19.96 -12.09
C LEU A 193 -27.37 -20.82 -11.31
N GLY A 194 -26.91 -20.32 -10.17
CA GLY A 194 -26.00 -21.04 -9.27
C GLY A 194 -25.00 -20.12 -8.56
N TRP A 195 -24.23 -20.72 -7.64
CA TRP A 195 -23.16 -20.03 -6.92
C TRP A 195 -22.05 -19.54 -7.86
N GLU A 196 -21.67 -20.33 -8.87
CA GLU A 196 -20.63 -19.97 -9.86
C GLU A 196 -21.02 -18.75 -10.70
N THR A 197 -22.31 -18.59 -11.00
CA THR A 197 -22.81 -17.42 -11.74
C THR A 197 -23.20 -16.28 -10.81
N ARG A 198 -23.09 -16.45 -9.48
CA ARG A 198 -23.53 -15.50 -8.45
C ARG A 198 -25.04 -15.21 -8.46
N LEU A 199 -25.83 -15.95 -9.25
CA LEU A 199 -27.30 -15.83 -9.33
C LEU A 199 -27.92 -16.98 -8.52
N VAL A 200 -28.20 -16.74 -7.23
CA VAL A 200 -28.51 -17.78 -6.24
C VAL A 200 -30.01 -17.80 -5.91
N PRO A 201 -30.76 -18.78 -6.43
CA PRO A 201 -32.18 -18.99 -6.09
C PRO A 201 -32.34 -19.74 -4.76
N PHE A 202 -32.84 -19.06 -3.73
CA PHE A 202 -33.00 -19.62 -2.38
C PHE A 202 -34.32 -20.35 -2.17
N GLY A 203 -35.45 -19.80 -2.62
CA GLY A 203 -36.76 -20.46 -2.55
C GLY A 203 -37.93 -19.61 -3.01
N ARG A 204 -39.07 -20.24 -3.34
CA ARG A 204 -40.30 -19.52 -3.78
C ARG A 204 -40.98 -18.69 -2.69
N ASP A 205 -40.84 -19.11 -1.45
CA ASP A 205 -41.50 -18.52 -0.28
C ASP A 205 -40.72 -17.29 0.21
N VAL A 206 -41.42 -16.29 0.73
CA VAL A 206 -40.82 -15.12 1.38
C VAL A 206 -39.99 -15.55 2.59
N SER A 207 -40.38 -16.64 3.28
CA SER A 207 -39.60 -17.17 4.40
C SER A 207 -38.18 -17.60 4.01
N ALA A 208 -37.91 -17.96 2.74
CA ALA A 208 -36.58 -18.35 2.27
C ALA A 208 -35.58 -17.17 2.19
N LEU A 209 -36.03 -15.92 2.32
CA LEU A 209 -35.14 -14.75 2.45
C LEU A 209 -34.23 -14.85 3.69
N VAL A 210 -34.59 -15.65 4.70
CA VAL A 210 -33.73 -15.90 5.86
C VAL A 210 -32.42 -16.57 5.48
N TYR A 211 -32.33 -17.29 4.36
CA TYR A 211 -31.07 -17.88 3.91
C TYR A 211 -30.03 -16.81 3.54
N ALA A 212 -30.45 -15.67 2.97
CA ALA A 212 -29.58 -14.53 2.68
C ALA A 212 -29.01 -13.91 3.96
N LEU A 213 -29.88 -13.66 4.95
CA LEU A 213 -29.47 -13.10 6.23
C LEU A 213 -28.68 -14.11 7.06
N GLY A 214 -29.02 -15.40 7.02
CA GLY A 214 -28.27 -16.47 7.65
C GLY A 214 -26.87 -16.65 7.06
N PHE A 215 -26.69 -16.38 5.76
CA PHE A 215 -25.37 -16.29 5.14
C PHE A 215 -24.57 -15.11 5.71
N ALA A 216 -25.17 -13.92 5.76
CA ALA A 216 -24.55 -12.70 6.29
C ALA A 216 -24.12 -12.84 7.77
N ASN A 217 -24.98 -13.45 8.60
CA ASN A 217 -24.66 -13.77 9.99
C ASN A 217 -23.45 -14.70 10.12
N ARG A 218 -23.38 -15.76 9.29
CA ARG A 218 -22.25 -16.69 9.29
C ARG A 218 -20.95 -16.05 8.83
N ALA A 219 -21.00 -15.12 7.87
CA ALA A 219 -19.82 -14.35 7.48
C ALA A 219 -19.25 -13.56 8.67
N ALA A 220 -20.10 -12.91 9.46
CA ALA A 220 -19.70 -12.19 10.67
C ALA A 220 -19.11 -13.11 11.75
N LEU A 221 -19.72 -14.28 11.99
CA LEU A 221 -19.22 -15.26 12.97
C LEU A 221 -17.90 -15.91 12.52
N SER A 222 -17.74 -16.17 11.22
CA SER A 222 -16.58 -16.90 10.68
C SER A 222 -15.37 -16.02 10.43
N PHE A 223 -15.57 -14.86 9.80
CA PHE A 223 -14.48 -13.99 9.36
C PHE A 223 -14.32 -12.76 10.26
N GLY A 224 -15.43 -12.26 10.82
CA GLY A 224 -15.41 -11.14 11.76
C GLY A 224 -15.03 -11.53 13.19
N ALA A 225 -14.88 -12.84 13.47
CA ALA A 225 -14.68 -13.40 14.80
C ALA A 225 -15.71 -12.89 15.83
N VAL A 226 -16.92 -12.54 15.38
CA VAL A 226 -18.02 -12.11 16.25
C VAL A 226 -18.47 -13.29 17.08
N LYS A 227 -18.64 -13.09 18.40
CA LYS A 227 -19.10 -14.15 19.30
C LYS A 227 -20.60 -14.38 19.12
N PRO A 228 -21.09 -15.63 19.12
CA PRO A 228 -22.52 -15.92 19.17
C PRO A 228 -23.19 -15.22 20.36
N GLY A 229 -24.37 -14.63 20.15
CA GLY A 229 -25.12 -13.86 21.15
C GLY A 229 -24.74 -12.38 21.25
N ASP A 230 -23.63 -11.95 20.64
CA ASP A 230 -23.28 -10.54 20.50
C ASP A 230 -23.98 -9.94 19.27
N PHE A 231 -25.30 -9.74 19.41
CA PHE A 231 -26.12 -9.24 18.31
C PHE A 231 -25.64 -7.86 17.82
N ALA A 232 -25.19 -6.99 18.72
CA ALA A 232 -24.75 -5.64 18.37
C ALA A 232 -23.50 -5.68 17.48
N ALA A 233 -22.50 -6.49 17.85
CA ALA A 233 -21.31 -6.67 17.02
C ALA A 233 -21.64 -7.34 15.67
N ASN A 234 -22.57 -8.29 15.64
CA ASN A 234 -22.97 -8.96 14.39
C ASN A 234 -23.66 -7.99 13.42
N LEU A 235 -24.63 -7.22 13.90
CA LEU A 235 -25.34 -6.22 13.09
C LEU A 235 -24.38 -5.12 12.62
N GLN A 236 -23.47 -4.66 13.48
CA GLN A 236 -22.47 -3.65 13.13
C GLN A 236 -21.47 -4.17 12.09
N TYR A 237 -21.03 -5.42 12.19
CA TYR A 237 -20.19 -6.06 11.20
C TYR A 237 -20.88 -6.05 9.84
N ASN A 238 -22.12 -6.53 9.77
CA ASN A 238 -22.89 -6.58 8.53
C ASN A 238 -23.09 -5.20 7.91
N LYS A 239 -23.44 -4.20 8.72
CA LYS A 239 -23.55 -2.80 8.27
C LYS A 239 -22.26 -2.30 7.63
N ASN A 240 -21.10 -2.65 8.18
CA ASN A 240 -19.81 -2.10 7.76
C ASN A 240 -19.07 -2.92 6.69
N ARG A 241 -19.32 -4.23 6.60
CA ARG A 241 -18.51 -5.16 5.80
C ARG A 241 -19.30 -5.87 4.70
N VAL A 242 -20.60 -6.08 4.87
CA VAL A 242 -21.41 -6.79 3.88
C VAL A 242 -22.32 -5.76 3.19
N PHE A 243 -21.96 -5.33 1.98
CA PHE A 243 -22.69 -4.28 1.26
C PHE A 243 -23.95 -4.85 0.60
N ALA A 244 -24.92 -5.25 1.42
CA ALA A 244 -26.18 -5.81 0.96
C ALA A 244 -27.35 -4.82 0.99
N PHE A 245 -28.29 -5.02 0.07
CA PHE A 245 -29.52 -4.24 -0.06
C PHE A 245 -30.65 -5.11 -0.62
N VAL A 246 -31.90 -4.72 -0.38
CA VAL A 246 -33.09 -5.44 -0.84
C VAL A 246 -33.69 -4.75 -2.06
N LEU A 247 -33.94 -5.50 -3.12
CA LEU A 247 -34.75 -5.07 -4.27
C LEU A 247 -36.12 -5.76 -4.20
N ALA A 248 -37.16 -4.98 -3.95
CA ALA A 248 -38.53 -5.46 -3.85
C ALA A 248 -39.30 -5.15 -5.15
N PHE A 249 -39.68 -6.20 -5.87
CA PHE A 249 -40.43 -6.09 -7.13
C PHE A 249 -41.91 -6.46 -6.97
N GLY A 250 -42.76 -5.58 -7.48
CA GLY A 250 -44.21 -5.74 -7.45
C GLY A 250 -44.81 -5.46 -6.07
N GLU A 251 -45.99 -6.03 -5.80
CA GLU A 251 -46.71 -5.79 -4.55
C GLU A 251 -45.88 -6.21 -3.33
N VAL A 252 -45.72 -5.27 -2.39
CA VAL A 252 -45.09 -5.48 -1.08
C VAL A 252 -46.20 -5.79 -0.08
N ASP A 253 -46.44 -7.06 0.15
CA ASP A 253 -47.39 -7.55 1.15
C ASP A 253 -46.80 -7.46 2.58
N LYS A 254 -47.62 -7.80 3.57
CA LYS A 254 -47.23 -7.80 4.99
C LYS A 254 -46.03 -8.69 5.28
N GLU A 255 -45.91 -9.80 4.57
CA GLU A 255 -44.84 -10.78 4.75
C GLU A 255 -43.49 -10.17 4.39
N LYS A 256 -43.46 -9.51 3.23
CA LYS A 256 -42.29 -8.77 2.74
C LYS A 256 -41.99 -7.56 3.61
N TYR A 257 -42.99 -6.79 4.06
CA TYR A 257 -42.77 -5.69 5.00
C TYR A 257 -42.08 -6.16 6.28
N ALA A 258 -42.51 -7.29 6.84
CA ALA A 258 -41.97 -7.83 8.07
C ALA A 258 -40.53 -8.37 7.89
N ALA A 259 -40.27 -9.11 6.80
CA ALA A 259 -38.92 -9.59 6.48
C ALA A 259 -37.95 -8.43 6.17
N ALA A 260 -38.42 -7.41 5.44
CA ALA A 260 -37.64 -6.22 5.11
C ALA A 260 -37.29 -5.40 6.36
N ALA A 261 -38.22 -5.27 7.33
CA ALA A 261 -37.90 -4.68 8.63
C ALA A 261 -36.78 -5.44 9.37
N GLY A 262 -36.74 -6.76 9.21
CA GLY A 262 -35.63 -7.59 9.66
C GLY A 262 -34.30 -7.22 8.99
N ALA A 263 -34.27 -7.11 7.66
CA ALA A 263 -33.08 -6.75 6.90
C ALA A 263 -32.55 -5.34 7.27
N ILE A 264 -33.44 -4.39 7.56
CA ILE A 264 -33.05 -3.04 7.99
C ILE A 264 -32.19 -3.07 9.26
N ASN A 265 -32.39 -4.02 10.19
CA ASN A 265 -31.54 -4.15 11.39
C ASN A 265 -30.06 -4.34 11.05
N TYR A 266 -29.76 -4.97 9.92
CA TYR A 266 -28.39 -5.23 9.44
C TYR A 266 -27.78 -4.02 8.71
N GLY A 267 -28.52 -2.92 8.61
CA GLY A 267 -28.16 -1.76 7.81
C GLY A 267 -28.39 -1.96 6.31
N PHE A 268 -29.22 -2.94 5.92
CA PHE A 268 -29.53 -3.22 4.52
C PHE A 268 -30.78 -2.43 4.10
N PRO A 269 -30.63 -1.44 3.19
CA PRO A 269 -31.75 -0.62 2.75
C PRO A 269 -32.65 -1.38 1.78
N VAL A 270 -33.89 -0.91 1.65
CA VAL A 270 -34.91 -1.48 0.77
C VAL A 270 -35.23 -0.52 -0.36
N ILE A 271 -35.14 -1.02 -1.59
CA ILE A 271 -35.46 -0.28 -2.81
C ILE A 271 -36.65 -0.99 -3.47
N ALA A 272 -37.75 -0.26 -3.64
CA ALA A 272 -38.98 -0.78 -4.24
C ALA A 272 -39.30 -0.10 -5.57
N ASP A 273 -39.80 -0.88 -6.53
CA ASP A 273 -40.32 -0.34 -7.80
C ASP A 273 -41.74 0.22 -7.66
N THR A 274 -42.48 -0.20 -6.63
CA THR A 274 -43.83 0.26 -6.35
C THR A 274 -43.88 1.50 -5.46
N ASP A 275 -44.97 2.25 -5.55
CA ASP A 275 -45.22 3.46 -4.76
C ASP A 275 -45.67 3.11 -3.33
N ILE A 276 -44.74 2.60 -2.53
CA ILE A 276 -44.91 2.40 -1.10
C ILE A 276 -44.38 3.60 -0.31
N PRO A 277 -44.82 3.82 0.94
CA PRO A 277 -44.26 4.87 1.78
C PRO A 277 -42.74 4.73 1.98
N GLN A 278 -42.04 5.84 2.20
CA GLN A 278 -40.58 5.86 2.36
C GLN A 278 -40.12 6.01 3.82
N ILE A 279 -38.87 5.63 4.09
CA ILE A 279 -38.16 5.89 5.34
C ILE A 279 -36.79 6.49 4.98
N LEU A 280 -36.80 7.79 4.70
CA LEU A 280 -35.63 8.58 4.31
C LEU A 280 -34.65 8.95 5.45
N PRO A 281 -35.06 9.07 6.73
CA PRO A 281 -34.09 9.35 7.80
C PRO A 281 -32.97 8.32 7.82
N THR A 282 -31.76 8.71 8.21
CA THR A 282 -30.59 7.83 8.32
C THR A 282 -30.40 7.31 9.75
N GLY A 283 -29.48 6.36 9.96
CA GLY A 283 -29.10 5.91 11.31
C GLY A 283 -28.73 4.44 11.38
N ILE A 284 -29.68 3.54 11.09
CA ILE A 284 -29.40 2.10 11.05
C ILE A 284 -28.76 1.76 9.71
N CYS A 285 -29.41 2.09 8.59
CA CYS A 285 -28.77 2.09 7.28
C CYS A 285 -27.76 3.25 7.16
N THR A 286 -26.82 3.12 6.21
CA THR A 286 -25.83 4.17 5.91
C THR A 286 -26.52 5.48 5.52
N TYR A 287 -27.48 5.41 4.60
CA TYR A 287 -28.32 6.53 4.19
C TYR A 287 -29.79 6.20 4.45
N GLU A 288 -30.66 6.25 3.43
CA GLU A 288 -32.08 5.98 3.55
C GLU A 288 -32.36 4.50 3.88
N HIS A 289 -33.42 4.22 4.66
CA HIS A 289 -33.80 2.84 4.99
C HIS A 289 -34.75 2.24 3.94
N VAL A 290 -35.67 3.04 3.41
CA VAL A 290 -36.63 2.62 2.38
C VAL A 290 -36.79 3.73 1.34
N VAL A 291 -36.47 3.41 0.08
CA VAL A 291 -36.67 4.25 -1.09
C VAL A 291 -37.62 3.52 -2.05
N SER A 292 -38.61 4.22 -2.58
CA SER A 292 -39.70 3.63 -3.37
C SER A 292 -39.91 4.38 -4.68
N ASN A 293 -40.73 3.81 -5.56
CA ASN A 293 -41.03 4.36 -6.89
C ASN A 293 -39.76 4.61 -7.73
N VAL A 294 -38.79 3.69 -7.62
CA VAL A 294 -37.53 3.75 -8.38
C VAL A 294 -37.71 3.02 -9.71
N SER A 295 -37.38 3.68 -10.83
CA SER A 295 -37.49 3.05 -12.15
C SER A 295 -36.46 1.94 -12.33
N HIS A 296 -36.84 0.88 -13.06
CA HIS A 296 -35.99 -0.30 -13.24
C HIS A 296 -34.64 0.01 -13.89
N ALA A 297 -34.58 1.03 -14.75
CA ALA A 297 -33.37 1.43 -15.48
C ALA A 297 -32.26 2.01 -14.58
N VAL A 298 -32.62 2.57 -13.43
CA VAL A 298 -31.64 3.17 -12.48
C VAL A 298 -31.69 2.50 -11.11
N MET A 299 -32.42 1.38 -10.99
CA MET A 299 -32.69 0.74 -9.71
C MET A 299 -31.42 0.21 -9.04
N VAL A 300 -30.52 -0.41 -9.80
CA VAL A 300 -29.26 -0.94 -9.28
C VAL A 300 -28.34 0.20 -8.84
N GLU A 301 -28.16 1.23 -9.67
CA GLU A 301 -27.41 2.43 -9.32
C GLU A 301 -27.93 3.09 -8.04
N LYS A 302 -29.26 3.26 -7.96
CA LYS A 302 -29.88 3.86 -6.78
C LYS A 302 -29.65 3.00 -5.53
N ALA A 303 -29.73 1.68 -5.65
CA ALA A 303 -29.49 0.78 -4.54
C ALA A 303 -28.04 0.83 -4.03
N LEU A 304 -27.07 0.93 -4.95
CA LEU A 304 -25.66 1.11 -4.61
C LEU A 304 -25.42 2.45 -3.90
N GLU A 305 -26.02 3.52 -4.42
CA GLU A 305 -25.94 4.86 -3.83
C GLU A 305 -26.48 4.85 -2.39
N VAL A 306 -27.70 4.34 -2.18
CA VAL A 306 -28.37 4.30 -0.87
C VAL A 306 -27.63 3.38 0.11
N ARG A 307 -27.03 2.29 -0.38
CA ARG A 307 -26.20 1.41 0.46
C ARG A 307 -24.85 2.03 0.81
N GLY A 308 -24.37 2.98 0.01
CA GLY A 308 -22.99 3.47 0.05
C GLY A 308 -21.99 2.46 -0.52
N CYS A 309 -22.43 1.59 -1.42
CA CYS A 309 -21.60 0.59 -2.06
C CYS A 309 -20.89 1.19 -3.28
N LYS A 310 -19.55 1.25 -3.23
CA LYS A 310 -18.72 1.73 -4.34
C LYS A 310 -18.08 0.54 -5.02
N VAL A 311 -18.46 0.31 -6.28
CA VAL A 311 -17.92 -0.79 -7.08
C VAL A 311 -16.49 -0.43 -7.46
N LYS A 312 -15.52 -1.24 -7.02
CA LYS A 312 -14.12 -1.06 -7.42
C LYS A 312 -13.99 -1.34 -8.92
N ILE A 313 -13.51 -0.36 -9.66
CA ILE A 313 -13.13 -0.55 -11.07
C ILE A 313 -11.83 -1.35 -11.05
N THR A 314 -11.92 -2.66 -11.30
CA THR A 314 -10.80 -3.60 -11.21
C THR A 314 -9.84 -3.50 -12.41
N LYS A 315 -10.27 -2.92 -13.53
CA LYS A 315 -9.46 -2.74 -14.74
C LYS A 315 -9.66 -1.35 -15.32
N VAL A 316 -8.57 -0.62 -15.52
CA VAL A 316 -8.59 0.67 -16.23
C VAL A 316 -8.86 0.39 -17.71
N PRO A 317 -9.90 0.98 -18.33
CA PRO A 317 -10.31 0.65 -19.69
C PRO A 317 -9.41 1.38 -20.70
N VAL A 318 -8.18 0.89 -20.87
CA VAL A 318 -7.18 1.45 -21.79
C VAL A 318 -6.57 0.32 -22.64
N PRO A 319 -6.23 0.53 -23.93
CA PRO A 319 -5.77 -0.53 -24.84
C PRO A 319 -4.30 -0.95 -24.63
N VAL A 320 -3.64 -0.42 -23.61
CA VAL A 320 -2.25 -0.72 -23.26
C VAL A 320 -2.18 -1.24 -21.82
N PRO A 321 -1.10 -1.95 -21.45
CA PRO A 321 -0.82 -2.26 -20.05
C PRO A 321 -0.88 -1.01 -19.17
N TYR A 322 -1.48 -1.17 -17.99
CA TYR A 322 -1.63 -0.10 -17.01
C TYR A 322 -1.14 -0.59 -15.64
N GLY A 323 -0.29 0.20 -14.99
CA GLY A 323 0.20 -0.06 -13.64
C GLY A 323 1.41 0.81 -13.27
N PRO A 324 1.78 0.86 -11.98
CA PRO A 324 2.89 1.69 -11.50
C PRO A 324 4.24 1.39 -12.13
N ALA A 325 4.43 0.18 -12.68
CA ALA A 325 5.68 -0.21 -13.35
C ALA A 325 5.98 0.60 -14.63
N PHE A 326 4.96 1.20 -15.24
CA PHE A 326 5.13 2.07 -16.41
C PHE A 326 5.41 3.53 -16.02
N GLU A 327 5.24 3.87 -14.73
CA GLU A 327 5.54 5.20 -14.23
C GLU A 327 7.05 5.49 -14.35
N GLY A 328 7.39 6.55 -15.07
CA GLY A 328 8.79 6.90 -15.36
C GLY A 328 9.32 6.44 -16.73
N GLU A 329 8.47 5.84 -17.58
CA GLU A 329 8.78 5.62 -19.00
C GLU A 329 9.27 6.93 -19.65
N ARG A 330 10.36 6.87 -20.41
CA ARG A 330 10.90 8.02 -21.14
C ARG A 330 10.55 7.95 -22.61
N ILE A 331 9.57 8.73 -23.06
CA ILE A 331 9.26 8.88 -24.49
C ILE A 331 10.19 9.91 -25.10
N ARG A 332 11.13 9.48 -25.95
CA ARG A 332 12.05 10.38 -26.68
C ARG A 332 11.34 11.02 -27.87
N LYS A 333 11.88 12.14 -28.38
CA LYS A 333 11.32 12.85 -29.54
C LYS A 333 11.11 11.94 -30.76
N ALA A 334 12.04 11.01 -31.01
CA ALA A 334 11.97 10.07 -32.13
C ALA A 334 10.81 9.05 -32.01
N ASP A 335 10.31 8.82 -30.79
CA ASP A 335 9.28 7.82 -30.47
C ASP A 335 7.92 8.47 -30.18
N THR A 336 7.80 9.79 -30.36
CA THR A 336 6.60 10.58 -30.02
C THR A 336 5.63 10.61 -31.20
N GLN A 337 4.37 10.23 -30.97
CA GLN A 337 3.25 10.37 -31.91
C GLN A 337 2.63 11.76 -31.83
N ALA A 338 2.37 12.25 -30.62
CA ALA A 338 1.78 13.56 -30.36
C ALA A 338 2.39 14.14 -29.07
N GLU A 339 2.58 15.45 -29.05
CA GLU A 339 3.18 16.18 -27.93
C GLU A 339 2.32 17.39 -27.56
N PHE A 340 2.15 17.66 -26.28
CA PHE A 340 1.34 18.77 -25.78
C PHE A 340 2.06 19.48 -24.65
N GLY A 341 2.05 20.81 -24.63
CA GLY A 341 2.60 21.57 -23.53
C GLY A 341 4.12 21.78 -23.61
N GLY A 342 4.75 21.87 -22.44
CA GLY A 342 6.14 22.29 -22.31
C GLY A 342 6.33 23.74 -22.80
N ASN A 343 7.44 24.01 -23.48
CA ASN A 343 7.72 25.33 -24.05
C ASN A 343 7.22 25.48 -25.51
N LYS A 344 6.34 24.58 -25.97
CA LYS A 344 5.93 24.49 -27.39
C LYS A 344 4.49 24.97 -27.63
N THR A 345 3.56 24.51 -26.81
CA THR A 345 2.13 24.83 -26.93
C THR A 345 1.53 25.09 -25.55
N THR A 346 0.42 25.83 -25.52
CA THR A 346 -0.35 26.04 -24.28
C THR A 346 -0.98 24.71 -23.86
N ALA A 347 -0.67 24.23 -22.66
CA ALA A 347 -1.34 23.06 -22.09
C ALA A 347 -1.58 23.18 -20.59
N PHE A 348 -2.75 22.75 -20.12
CA PHE A 348 -3.10 22.78 -18.70
C PHE A 348 -4.02 21.64 -18.25
N GLU A 349 -4.01 21.33 -16.96
CA GLU A 349 -4.92 20.38 -16.30
C GLU A 349 -5.69 21.09 -15.17
N PHE A 350 -7.00 20.89 -15.11
CA PHE A 350 -7.87 21.61 -14.18
C PHE A 350 -8.94 20.69 -13.62
N VAL A 351 -8.95 20.50 -12.30
CA VAL A 351 -10.02 19.81 -11.57
C VAL A 351 -10.91 20.85 -10.87
N THR A 352 -12.22 20.68 -11.00
CA THR A 352 -13.21 21.50 -10.28
C THR A 352 -14.39 20.66 -9.78
N SER A 353 -14.93 21.03 -8.63
CA SER A 353 -16.09 20.40 -8.03
C SER A 353 -17.42 20.98 -8.58
N ARG A 354 -18.42 20.12 -8.72
CA ARG A 354 -19.78 20.42 -9.19
C ARG A 354 -20.82 19.72 -8.30
N GLU A 355 -22.07 20.16 -8.41
CA GLU A 355 -23.19 19.47 -7.76
C GLU A 355 -23.46 18.11 -8.44
N LEU A 356 -24.02 17.15 -7.68
CA LEU A 356 -24.22 15.77 -8.15
C LEU A 356 -25.11 15.68 -9.40
N GLU A 357 -26.04 16.60 -9.58
CA GLU A 357 -26.96 16.68 -10.71
C GLU A 357 -26.32 17.28 -11.97
N GLU A 358 -25.22 18.02 -11.82
CA GLU A 358 -24.52 18.70 -12.92
C GLU A 358 -23.50 17.79 -13.62
N VAL A 359 -23.10 16.70 -12.98
CA VAL A 359 -22.10 15.75 -13.49
C VAL A 359 -22.76 14.48 -14.01
N VAL A 360 -22.48 14.16 -15.28
CA VAL A 360 -22.82 12.87 -15.89
C VAL A 360 -21.63 11.95 -15.74
N ASP A 361 -21.73 10.97 -14.84
CA ASP A 361 -20.62 10.06 -14.55
C ASP A 361 -20.20 9.27 -15.81
N GLY A 362 -18.88 9.14 -16.01
CA GLY A 362 -18.29 8.42 -17.14
C GLY A 362 -18.34 9.17 -18.47
N LYS A 363 -18.88 10.39 -18.50
CA LYS A 363 -18.93 11.19 -19.73
C LYS A 363 -17.53 11.72 -20.08
N ILE A 364 -17.08 11.39 -21.29
CA ILE A 364 -15.78 11.80 -21.82
C ILE A 364 -15.98 12.43 -23.20
N ASP A 365 -15.68 13.72 -23.30
CA ASP A 365 -15.78 14.50 -24.55
C ASP A 365 -14.39 14.91 -25.05
N VAL A 366 -14.24 15.02 -26.37
CA VAL A 366 -13.05 15.60 -27.04
C VAL A 366 -13.49 16.79 -27.89
N ILE A 367 -12.96 17.98 -27.60
CA ILE A 367 -13.27 19.23 -28.33
C ILE A 367 -12.02 19.65 -29.12
N GLY A 368 -12.07 19.50 -30.44
CA GLY A 368 -10.94 19.73 -31.34
C GLY A 368 -10.44 18.42 -31.97
N PRO A 369 -9.32 18.46 -32.71
CA PRO A 369 -8.78 17.27 -33.36
C PRO A 369 -8.20 16.26 -32.35
N ASP A 370 -8.46 14.96 -32.57
CA ASP A 370 -7.80 13.87 -31.82
C ASP A 370 -6.45 13.51 -32.48
N ILE A 371 -5.63 12.71 -31.81
CA ILE A 371 -4.23 12.42 -32.19
C ILE A 371 -4.08 11.56 -33.46
N ASP A 372 -5.16 10.97 -33.97
CA ASP A 372 -5.18 10.30 -35.29
C ASP A 372 -5.55 11.22 -36.45
N GLN A 373 -5.91 12.47 -36.16
CA GLN A 373 -6.24 13.48 -37.16
C GLN A 373 -5.06 14.42 -37.46
N ILE A 374 -3.89 14.17 -36.85
CA ILE A 374 -2.68 14.96 -37.01
C ILE A 374 -1.49 14.13 -37.52
N PRO A 375 -0.56 14.76 -38.25
CA PRO A 375 0.76 14.23 -38.52
C PRO A 375 1.51 13.70 -37.29
N GLU A 376 2.31 12.66 -37.50
CA GLU A 376 3.21 12.08 -36.49
C GLU A 376 4.23 13.11 -35.98
N GLY A 377 4.36 13.20 -34.66
CA GLY A 377 5.28 14.09 -33.96
C GLY A 377 4.82 15.54 -33.86
N GLU A 378 3.59 15.85 -34.26
CA GLU A 378 3.03 17.19 -34.17
C GLU A 378 2.78 17.63 -32.71
N CYS A 379 2.92 18.93 -32.47
CA CYS A 379 2.67 19.55 -31.18
C CYS A 379 1.33 20.28 -31.20
N MET A 380 0.45 20.01 -30.24
CA MET A 380 -0.88 20.63 -30.14
C MET A 380 -1.13 21.24 -28.76
N PRO A 381 -2.03 22.23 -28.63
CA PRO A 381 -2.50 22.67 -27.32
C PRO A 381 -3.36 21.58 -26.64
N LEU A 382 -3.46 21.62 -25.31
CA LEU A 382 -4.27 20.66 -24.55
C LEU A 382 -4.86 21.27 -23.28
N ALA A 383 -6.17 21.13 -23.08
CA ALA A 383 -6.78 21.26 -21.75
C ALA A 383 -7.33 19.91 -21.29
N ILE A 384 -6.92 19.48 -20.10
CA ILE A 384 -7.52 18.35 -19.38
C ILE A 384 -8.49 18.94 -18.36
N TRP A 385 -9.76 19.04 -18.73
CA TRP A 385 -10.80 19.64 -17.89
C TRP A 385 -11.62 18.56 -17.18
N VAL A 386 -11.53 18.50 -15.85
CA VAL A 386 -12.13 17.43 -15.05
C VAL A 386 -13.13 18.00 -14.07
N GLU A 387 -14.36 17.52 -14.14
CA GLU A 387 -15.45 17.88 -13.23
C GLU A 387 -15.78 16.70 -12.34
N VAL A 388 -15.70 16.90 -11.03
CA VAL A 388 -15.97 15.87 -10.02
C VAL A 388 -17.14 16.27 -9.13
N ALA A 389 -17.95 15.30 -8.74
CA ALA A 389 -19.00 15.51 -7.75
C ALA A 389 -18.95 14.41 -6.69
N GLY A 390 -19.26 14.77 -5.46
CA GLY A 390 -19.43 13.80 -4.38
C GLY A 390 -19.91 14.43 -3.09
N ARG A 391 -20.61 13.65 -2.26
CA ARG A 391 -21.24 14.16 -1.03
C ARG A 391 -20.25 14.72 0.00
N LYS A 392 -19.01 14.24 -0.04
CA LYS A 392 -17.91 14.73 0.79
C LYS A 392 -16.91 15.58 0.01
N MET A 393 -17.14 15.84 -1.28
CA MET A 393 -16.25 16.66 -2.09
C MET A 393 -16.27 18.11 -1.58
N GLN A 394 -15.10 18.74 -1.54
CA GLN A 394 -14.92 20.13 -1.12
C GLN A 394 -13.92 20.81 -2.06
N SER A 395 -14.01 22.13 -2.22
CA SER A 395 -13.09 22.87 -3.09
C SER A 395 -11.61 22.71 -2.69
N ASP A 396 -11.35 22.43 -1.40
CA ASP A 396 -10.00 22.19 -0.88
C ASP A 396 -9.40 20.85 -1.34
N PHE A 397 -10.22 19.93 -1.86
CA PHE A 397 -9.77 18.64 -2.40
C PHE A 397 -9.42 18.69 -3.88
N GLU A 398 -9.85 19.74 -4.59
CA GLU A 398 -9.56 19.93 -6.02
C GLU A 398 -8.06 19.88 -6.35
N PRO A 399 -7.16 20.64 -5.69
CA PRO A 399 -5.72 20.59 -6.01
C PRO A 399 -5.08 19.23 -5.70
N ILE A 400 -5.64 18.47 -4.76
CA ILE A 400 -5.17 17.14 -4.40
C ILE A 400 -5.47 16.18 -5.55
N LEU A 401 -6.72 16.15 -6.02
CA LEU A 401 -7.14 15.34 -7.16
C LEU A 401 -6.39 15.74 -8.44
N GLU A 402 -6.24 17.04 -8.68
CA GLU A 402 -5.55 17.60 -9.86
C GLU A 402 -4.12 17.06 -9.97
N ARG A 403 -3.39 16.99 -8.86
CA ARG A 403 -2.03 16.44 -8.87
C ARG A 403 -1.97 14.96 -9.24
N GLN A 404 -3.01 14.19 -8.94
CA GLN A 404 -3.02 12.75 -9.18
C GLN A 404 -3.11 12.40 -10.65
N ILE A 405 -3.58 13.34 -11.50
CA ILE A 405 -3.58 13.20 -12.96
C ILE A 405 -2.18 12.83 -13.46
N HIS A 406 -1.12 13.38 -12.85
CA HIS A 406 0.26 13.01 -13.17
C HIS A 406 0.55 11.52 -12.99
N HIS A 407 0.23 10.94 -11.84
CA HIS A 407 0.47 9.50 -11.60
C HIS A 407 -0.46 8.64 -12.44
N MET A 408 -1.72 9.04 -12.54
CA MET A 408 -2.74 8.30 -13.25
C MET A 408 -2.39 8.11 -14.72
N LEU A 409 -1.96 9.19 -15.40
CA LEU A 409 -1.57 9.14 -16.80
C LEU A 409 -0.25 8.41 -17.03
N ASN A 410 0.75 8.59 -16.15
CA ASN A 410 2.03 7.87 -16.26
C ASN A 410 1.91 6.36 -15.93
N GLY A 411 0.79 5.91 -15.36
CA GLY A 411 0.52 4.49 -15.16
C GLY A 411 0.26 3.72 -16.47
N ALA A 412 0.01 4.38 -17.60
CA ALA A 412 -0.25 3.72 -18.87
C ALA A 412 1.02 3.63 -19.75
N GLU A 413 1.33 2.43 -20.26
CA GLU A 413 2.43 2.25 -21.22
C GLU A 413 2.23 3.14 -22.46
N GLY A 414 3.23 3.94 -22.80
CA GLY A 414 3.20 4.82 -23.95
C GLY A 414 2.53 6.18 -23.72
N LEU A 415 2.16 6.51 -22.47
CA LEU A 415 1.85 7.87 -22.05
C LEU A 415 2.97 8.39 -21.14
N TRP A 416 3.32 9.66 -21.30
CA TRP A 416 4.24 10.34 -20.38
C TRP A 416 3.68 11.71 -20.05
N HIS A 417 3.53 12.01 -18.75
CA HIS A 417 3.02 13.29 -18.26
C HIS A 417 4.01 13.90 -17.27
N MET A 418 4.26 15.21 -17.36
CA MET A 418 5.09 15.95 -16.40
C MET A 418 4.56 17.36 -16.24
N GLY A 419 4.89 17.99 -15.12
CA GLY A 419 4.37 19.33 -14.77
C GLY A 419 3.11 19.23 -13.93
N GLN A 420 2.35 20.31 -13.94
CA GLN A 420 1.10 20.49 -13.20
C GLN A 420 0.38 21.74 -13.70
N ARG A 421 -0.89 21.94 -13.31
CA ARG A 421 -1.64 23.19 -13.57
C ARG A 421 -1.52 23.63 -15.02
N ASP A 422 -0.98 24.81 -15.31
CA ASP A 422 -0.83 25.38 -16.65
C ASP A 422 0.57 25.26 -17.27
N ILE A 423 1.39 24.38 -16.72
CA ILE A 423 2.74 24.09 -17.22
C ILE A 423 2.94 22.59 -17.48
N ILE A 424 1.86 21.87 -17.76
CA ILE A 424 1.95 20.44 -18.08
C ILE A 424 2.70 20.24 -19.40
N TRP A 425 3.31 19.07 -19.51
CA TRP A 425 3.97 18.58 -20.71
C TRP A 425 3.69 17.09 -20.81
N THR A 426 3.00 16.69 -21.88
CA THR A 426 2.63 15.29 -22.08
C THR A 426 2.95 14.80 -23.49
N ARG A 427 3.24 13.51 -23.60
CA ARG A 427 3.56 12.80 -24.85
C ARG A 427 2.79 11.51 -24.95
N VAL A 428 2.40 11.18 -26.17
CA VAL A 428 1.90 9.86 -26.55
C VAL A 428 2.95 9.18 -27.44
N SER A 429 3.30 7.93 -27.16
CA SER A 429 4.27 7.17 -27.96
C SER A 429 3.65 6.62 -29.23
N LYS A 430 4.48 6.42 -30.27
CA LYS A 430 4.06 5.74 -31.51
C LYS A 430 3.59 4.32 -31.25
N ALA A 431 4.25 3.61 -30.33
CA ALA A 431 3.89 2.25 -29.96
C ALA A 431 2.51 2.19 -29.28
N GLY A 432 2.24 3.11 -28.34
CA GLY A 432 0.96 3.22 -27.68
C GLY A 432 -0.17 3.62 -28.64
N PHE A 433 0.09 4.57 -29.54
CA PHE A 433 -0.85 4.95 -30.59
C PHE A 433 -1.21 3.78 -31.53
N ALA A 434 -0.20 2.99 -31.93
CA ALA A 434 -0.40 1.79 -32.76
C ALA A 434 -1.22 0.70 -32.07
N LYS A 435 -1.15 0.62 -30.73
CA LYS A 435 -2.02 -0.25 -29.91
C LYS A 435 -3.43 0.32 -29.71
N GLY A 436 -3.70 1.55 -30.13
CA GLY A 436 -5.03 2.17 -30.10
C GLY A 436 -5.17 3.32 -29.10
N LEU A 437 -4.11 3.78 -28.42
CA LEU A 437 -4.21 4.96 -27.55
C LEU A 437 -4.72 6.19 -28.31
N ARG A 438 -5.56 6.97 -27.63
CA ARG A 438 -6.29 8.18 -28.09
C ARG A 438 -6.55 9.09 -26.89
N LEU A 439 -6.92 10.35 -27.11
CA LEU A 439 -7.19 11.29 -26.01
C LEU A 439 -8.37 10.85 -25.13
N LYS A 440 -9.38 10.17 -25.67
CA LYS A 440 -10.47 9.58 -24.87
C LYS A 440 -9.94 8.73 -23.71
N HIS A 441 -8.85 8.00 -23.93
CA HIS A 441 -8.28 7.11 -22.91
C HIS A 441 -7.65 7.87 -21.74
N TYR A 442 -7.25 9.14 -21.91
CA TYR A 442 -6.85 9.99 -20.78
C TYR A 442 -8.05 10.17 -19.83
N GLY A 443 -9.22 10.48 -20.38
CA GLY A 443 -10.46 10.61 -19.63
C GLY A 443 -10.89 9.30 -18.96
N GLU A 444 -10.73 8.17 -19.66
CA GLU A 444 -11.07 6.83 -19.13
C GLU A 444 -10.17 6.45 -17.95
N ILE A 445 -8.87 6.77 -18.03
CA ILE A 445 -7.92 6.60 -16.93
C ILE A 445 -8.32 7.48 -15.74
N ILE A 446 -8.54 8.78 -15.96
CA ILE A 446 -8.86 9.74 -14.89
C ILE A 446 -10.18 9.34 -14.20
N HIS A 447 -11.23 9.02 -14.97
CA HIS A 447 -12.53 8.56 -14.44
C HIS A 447 -12.35 7.31 -13.58
N ALA A 448 -11.72 6.27 -14.13
CA ALA A 448 -11.56 5.01 -13.43
C ALA A 448 -10.74 5.15 -12.14
N LYS A 449 -9.65 5.93 -12.19
CA LYS A 449 -8.72 6.08 -11.07
C LYS A 449 -9.24 7.03 -10.00
N PHE A 450 -9.94 8.10 -10.34
CA PHE A 450 -10.58 8.96 -9.34
C PHE A 450 -11.63 8.20 -8.53
N LEU A 451 -12.48 7.40 -9.18
CA LEU A 451 -13.48 6.60 -8.47
C LEU A 451 -12.86 5.46 -7.65
N SER A 452 -11.76 4.86 -8.12
CA SER A 452 -11.10 3.75 -7.44
C SER A 452 -10.20 4.19 -6.27
N ASP A 453 -9.43 5.26 -6.46
CA ASP A 453 -8.42 5.72 -5.50
C ASP A 453 -9.01 6.70 -4.48
N TYR A 454 -10.05 7.45 -4.86
CA TYR A 454 -10.70 8.45 -4.00
C TYR A 454 -12.19 8.17 -3.72
N PRO A 455 -12.58 6.92 -3.36
CA PRO A 455 -13.96 6.54 -3.16
C PRO A 455 -14.55 7.14 -1.88
N ALA A 456 -13.82 7.89 -1.07
CA ALA A 456 -14.44 8.59 0.07
C ALA A 456 -15.08 9.92 -0.35
N ILE A 457 -14.54 10.56 -1.39
CA ILE A 457 -14.83 11.96 -1.74
C ILE A 457 -15.38 12.15 -3.15
N VAL A 458 -15.03 11.26 -4.10
CA VAL A 458 -15.53 11.31 -5.48
C VAL A 458 -16.63 10.26 -5.66
N ASP A 459 -17.79 10.70 -6.16
CA ASP A 459 -18.94 9.87 -6.51
C ASP A 459 -19.18 9.82 -8.03
N LYS A 460 -18.91 10.93 -8.75
CA LYS A 460 -19.04 11.04 -10.21
C LYS A 460 -17.87 11.82 -10.82
N VAL A 461 -17.46 11.44 -12.03
CA VAL A 461 -16.42 12.14 -12.79
C VAL A 461 -16.84 12.33 -14.24
N GLN A 462 -16.65 13.55 -14.75
CA GLN A 462 -16.80 13.92 -16.16
C GLN A 462 -15.48 14.54 -16.64
N VAL A 463 -14.99 14.12 -17.81
CA VAL A 463 -13.72 14.63 -18.38
C VAL A 463 -13.97 15.23 -19.76
N THR A 464 -13.39 16.39 -20.02
CA THR A 464 -13.36 17.00 -21.35
C THR A 464 -11.92 17.27 -21.76
N MET A 465 -11.48 16.61 -22.83
CA MET A 465 -10.17 16.82 -23.45
C MET A 465 -10.32 17.87 -24.54
N ILE A 466 -9.52 18.94 -24.52
CA ILE A 466 -9.67 20.05 -25.46
C ILE A 466 -8.36 20.28 -26.20
N THR A 467 -8.39 20.17 -27.51
CA THR A 467 -7.26 20.43 -28.42
C THR A 467 -7.56 21.57 -29.39
N ASP A 468 -8.79 22.09 -29.41
CA ASP A 468 -9.13 23.33 -30.09
C ASP A 468 -8.41 24.53 -29.44
N ARG A 469 -7.63 25.26 -30.24
CA ARG A 469 -6.75 26.32 -29.75
C ARG A 469 -7.54 27.47 -29.10
N ASP A 470 -8.63 27.90 -29.72
CA ASP A 470 -9.38 29.06 -29.24
C ASP A 470 -10.09 28.74 -27.91
N GLU A 471 -10.62 27.53 -27.76
CA GLU A 471 -11.22 27.09 -26.50
C GLU A 471 -10.17 26.86 -25.40
N VAL A 472 -8.96 26.37 -25.72
CA VAL A 472 -7.85 26.27 -24.75
C VAL A 472 -7.45 27.65 -24.22
N GLU A 473 -7.24 28.64 -25.09
CA GLU A 473 -6.86 30.00 -24.70
C GLU A 473 -7.95 30.71 -23.89
N LYS A 474 -9.22 30.38 -24.13
CA LYS A 474 -10.34 30.89 -23.33
C LYS A 474 -10.38 30.26 -21.92
N ARG A 475 -10.18 28.95 -21.80
CA ARG A 475 -10.31 28.23 -20.52
C ARG A 475 -9.10 28.39 -19.61
N ILE A 476 -7.89 28.57 -20.13
CA ILE A 476 -6.70 28.80 -19.30
C ILE A 476 -6.83 30.06 -18.44
N VAL A 477 -7.54 31.10 -18.91
CA VAL A 477 -7.81 32.31 -18.11
C VAL A 477 -8.64 31.98 -16.86
N ILE A 478 -9.62 31.08 -16.99
CA ILE A 478 -10.45 30.61 -15.88
C ILE A 478 -9.60 29.80 -14.90
N ALA A 479 -8.83 28.83 -15.42
CA ALA A 479 -7.97 27.98 -14.61
C ALA A 479 -6.94 28.80 -13.82
N ARG A 480 -6.23 29.73 -14.47
CA ARG A 480 -5.26 30.64 -13.84
C ARG A 480 -5.86 31.50 -12.74
N LYS A 481 -7.09 31.99 -12.93
CA LYS A 481 -7.80 32.74 -11.88
C LYS A 481 -7.98 31.88 -10.64
N VAL A 482 -8.43 30.64 -10.79
CA VAL A 482 -8.62 29.69 -9.68
C VAL A 482 -7.29 29.30 -9.04
N TYR A 483 -6.23 29.06 -9.82
CA TYR A 483 -4.89 28.79 -9.27
C TYR A 483 -4.38 29.95 -8.42
N ASN A 484 -4.61 31.19 -8.87
CA ASN A 484 -4.25 32.38 -8.10
C ASN A 484 -5.07 32.49 -6.80
N GLU A 485 -6.37 32.22 -6.83
CA GLU A 485 -7.20 32.17 -5.63
C GLU A 485 -6.74 31.10 -4.65
N ARG A 486 -6.42 29.88 -5.13
CA ARG A 486 -5.85 28.79 -4.33
C ARG A 486 -4.53 29.22 -3.66
N ASN A 487 -3.62 29.86 -4.40
CA ASN A 487 -2.37 30.36 -3.85
C ASN A 487 -2.58 31.44 -2.76
N ARG A 488 -3.55 32.35 -2.96
CA ARG A 488 -3.83 33.47 -2.03
C ARG A 488 -4.48 33.04 -0.72
N ARG A 489 -5.14 31.88 -0.65
CA ARG A 489 -5.74 31.35 0.60
C ARG A 489 -4.70 31.21 1.73
N MET A 490 -3.44 30.99 1.38
CA MET A 490 -2.34 30.81 2.34
C MET A 490 -1.76 32.12 2.90
N GLU A 491 -2.01 33.28 2.29
CA GLU A 491 -1.31 34.54 2.63
C GLU A 491 -1.47 34.98 4.10
N SER A 492 -2.58 34.59 4.73
CA SER A 492 -2.90 34.93 6.12
C SER A 492 -2.30 33.99 7.15
N MET A 493 -1.78 32.82 6.73
CA MET A 493 -1.19 31.82 7.62
C MET A 493 0.33 31.99 7.68
N THR A 494 0.91 31.84 8.86
CA THR A 494 2.37 31.89 9.08
C THR A 494 2.88 30.61 9.69
N ASP A 495 4.16 30.32 9.51
CA ASP A 495 4.82 29.14 10.07
C ASP A 495 4.83 29.16 11.61
N GLU A 496 4.82 30.35 12.21
CA GLU A 496 4.67 30.56 13.66
C GLU A 496 3.26 30.22 14.18
N ALA A 497 2.22 30.45 13.39
CA ALA A 497 0.82 30.32 13.84
C ALA A 497 0.32 28.87 13.90
N VAL A 498 1.00 27.94 13.21
CA VAL A 498 0.67 26.51 13.22
C VAL A 498 1.64 25.75 14.11
N ASP A 499 1.24 24.63 14.70
CA ASP A 499 2.11 23.72 15.46
C ASP A 499 2.55 22.49 14.65
N THR A 500 1.90 22.28 13.50
CA THR A 500 2.00 21.09 12.66
C THR A 500 2.37 21.49 11.23
N PHE A 501 3.36 20.82 10.66
CA PHE A 501 3.68 20.84 9.23
C PHE A 501 3.23 19.55 8.57
N TYR A 502 3.29 19.48 7.24
CA TYR A 502 2.95 18.25 6.52
C TYR A 502 4.14 17.77 5.70
N SER A 503 4.41 16.47 5.73
CA SER A 503 5.35 15.87 4.78
C SER A 503 4.68 15.59 3.45
N CYS A 504 5.48 15.34 2.43
CA CYS A 504 5.05 14.69 1.20
C CYS A 504 6.15 13.75 0.71
N LEU A 505 5.82 12.46 0.58
CA LEU A 505 6.71 11.39 0.12
C LEU A 505 6.43 10.93 -1.32
N LEU A 506 5.48 11.58 -1.99
CA LEU A 506 4.95 11.16 -3.29
C LEU A 506 6.03 11.07 -4.39
N CYS A 507 7.09 11.89 -4.32
CA CYS A 507 8.19 11.84 -5.27
C CYS A 507 9.27 10.78 -4.95
N GLN A 508 9.12 9.96 -3.90
CA GLN A 508 10.06 8.88 -3.59
C GLN A 508 10.05 7.76 -4.63
N SER A 509 9.03 7.70 -5.50
CA SER A 509 9.01 6.79 -6.66
C SER A 509 10.22 6.98 -7.60
N PHE A 510 10.79 8.19 -7.66
CA PHE A 510 11.98 8.48 -8.48
C PHE A 510 13.11 9.22 -7.74
N ALA A 511 12.86 9.72 -6.52
CA ALA A 511 13.87 10.32 -5.64
C ALA A 511 13.77 9.71 -4.23
N PRO A 512 14.28 8.48 -4.00
CA PRO A 512 13.93 7.66 -2.83
C PRO A 512 14.21 8.29 -1.47
N ASN A 513 15.26 9.12 -1.38
CA ASN A 513 15.65 9.77 -0.10
C ASN A 513 15.03 11.16 0.06
N HIS A 514 14.28 11.64 -0.92
CA HIS A 514 13.65 12.96 -0.84
C HIS A 514 12.46 12.95 0.12
N VAL A 515 12.40 13.94 1.00
CA VAL A 515 11.26 14.23 1.86
C VAL A 515 10.95 15.71 1.73
N CYS A 516 9.77 16.04 1.20
CA CYS A 516 9.34 17.44 1.15
C CYS A 516 8.61 17.79 2.45
N ILE A 517 9.03 18.85 3.14
CA ILE A 517 8.31 19.40 4.31
C ILE A 517 7.58 20.66 3.86
N ILE A 518 6.26 20.64 3.96
CA ILE A 518 5.35 21.68 3.50
C ILE A 518 4.87 22.48 4.71
N THR A 519 5.06 23.79 4.64
CA THR A 519 4.69 24.75 5.69
C THR A 519 3.79 25.84 5.09
N PRO A 520 3.06 26.61 5.91
CA PRO A 520 2.26 27.73 5.40
C PRO A 520 3.03 28.69 4.49
N GLU A 521 4.29 28.98 4.80
CA GLU A 521 5.13 29.95 4.09
C GLU A 521 6.19 29.29 3.19
N ARG A 522 6.22 27.97 3.11
CA ARG A 522 7.06 27.19 2.18
C ARG A 522 6.25 26.02 1.62
N LEU A 523 5.61 26.29 0.48
CA LEU A 523 4.89 25.27 -0.29
C LEU A 523 5.84 24.18 -0.81
N GLY A 524 5.26 23.03 -1.17
CA GLY A 524 5.99 21.95 -1.81
C GLY A 524 6.68 22.44 -3.08
N LEU A 525 7.92 22.01 -3.30
CA LEU A 525 8.76 22.50 -4.39
C LEU A 525 8.14 22.30 -5.78
N CYS A 526 7.21 21.36 -5.93
CA CYS A 526 6.46 21.17 -7.17
C CYS A 526 5.66 22.40 -7.55
N GLY A 527 5.13 23.17 -6.58
CA GLY A 527 4.22 24.30 -6.78
C GLY A 527 2.73 23.93 -6.64
N ALA A 528 2.39 22.64 -6.66
CA ALA A 528 1.00 22.17 -6.58
C ALA A 528 0.47 22.00 -5.16
N TYR A 529 1.32 21.65 -4.19
CA TYR A 529 0.91 21.35 -2.82
C TYR A 529 1.30 22.48 -1.88
N ASN A 530 0.32 23.13 -1.28
CA ASN A 530 0.47 24.01 -0.13
C ASN A 530 0.14 23.25 1.18
N TRP A 531 0.21 23.94 2.32
CA TRP A 531 -0.02 23.34 3.64
C TRP A 531 -1.45 22.83 3.84
N LEU A 532 -2.46 23.53 3.33
CA LEU A 532 -3.87 23.08 3.37
C LEU A 532 -4.05 21.83 2.52
N ASP A 533 -3.39 21.75 1.36
CA ASP A 533 -3.44 20.56 0.51
C ASP A 533 -2.82 19.34 1.23
N GLY A 534 -1.70 19.53 1.94
CA GLY A 534 -1.09 18.47 2.76
C GLY A 534 -2.02 17.98 3.88
N LYS A 535 -2.76 18.90 4.52
CA LYS A 535 -3.77 18.58 5.52
C LYS A 535 -4.93 17.78 4.92
N ALA A 536 -5.52 18.30 3.86
CA ALA A 536 -6.66 17.67 3.21
C ALA A 536 -6.28 16.31 2.59
N ALA A 537 -5.05 16.13 2.09
CA ALA A 537 -4.58 14.85 1.58
C ALA A 537 -4.54 13.78 2.68
N TYR A 538 -4.10 14.14 3.89
CA TYR A 538 -4.14 13.26 5.05
C TYR A 538 -5.58 12.94 5.52
N GLU A 539 -6.50 13.91 5.44
CA GLU A 539 -7.91 13.67 5.77
C GLU A 539 -8.61 12.71 4.79
N ILE A 540 -8.19 12.74 3.52
CA ILE A 540 -8.67 11.82 2.47
C ILE A 540 -8.10 10.41 2.68
N ASP A 541 -6.79 10.30 2.89
CA ASP A 541 -6.08 9.05 3.11
C ASP A 541 -5.01 9.21 4.21
N ASN A 542 -5.32 8.72 5.41
CA ASN A 542 -4.43 8.81 6.56
C ASN A 542 -3.21 7.88 6.47
N THR A 543 -3.20 6.94 5.50
CA THR A 543 -2.06 6.08 5.18
C THR A 543 -1.26 6.58 3.97
N GLY A 544 -1.69 7.69 3.36
CA GLY A 544 -1.09 8.27 2.18
C GLY A 544 0.27 8.92 2.40
N PRO A 545 0.89 9.48 1.34
CA PRO A 545 2.24 10.05 1.38
C PRO A 545 2.34 11.38 2.14
N ASN A 546 1.21 11.98 2.51
CA ASN A 546 1.13 13.22 3.26
C ASN A 546 0.83 12.92 4.72
N GLN A 547 1.77 13.21 5.61
CA GLN A 547 1.64 12.92 7.04
C GLN A 547 1.80 14.20 7.85
N PRO A 548 1.00 14.41 8.91
CA PRO A 548 1.18 15.51 9.83
C PRO A 548 2.46 15.30 10.65
N VAL A 549 3.30 16.32 10.72
CA VAL A 549 4.53 16.32 11.52
C VAL A 549 4.48 17.50 12.48
N ILE A 550 4.27 17.19 13.76
CA ILE A 550 4.26 18.19 14.84
C ILE A 550 5.67 18.75 14.97
N LYS A 551 5.83 20.08 14.97
CA LYS A 551 7.15 20.74 15.02
C LYS A 551 8.01 20.27 16.20
N GLY A 552 7.42 20.11 17.39
CA GLY A 552 8.16 19.77 18.59
C GLY A 552 9.10 20.90 19.05
N GLU A 553 10.25 20.55 19.61
CA GLU A 553 11.25 21.52 20.07
C GLU A 553 11.87 22.29 18.89
N CYS A 554 11.82 23.63 18.94
CA CYS A 554 12.50 24.49 17.98
C CYS A 554 13.98 24.62 18.39
N VAL A 555 14.87 24.07 17.56
CA VAL A 555 16.32 24.07 17.78
C VAL A 555 16.92 25.39 17.30
N ASP A 556 16.48 25.86 16.13
CA ASP A 556 16.92 27.14 15.56
C ASP A 556 15.74 27.84 14.85
N PRO A 557 15.20 28.94 15.41
CA PRO A 557 14.08 29.67 14.81
C PRO A 557 14.48 30.55 13.61
N VAL A 558 15.78 30.83 13.42
CA VAL A 558 16.29 31.64 12.30
C VAL A 558 16.43 30.76 11.07
N ARG A 559 17.08 29.60 11.21
CA ARG A 559 17.23 28.61 10.13
C ARG A 559 15.97 27.78 9.89
N GLY A 560 15.08 27.71 10.88
CA GLY A 560 13.89 26.87 10.85
C GLY A 560 14.26 25.41 11.00
N ILE A 561 14.87 25.07 12.13
CA ILE A 561 15.25 23.71 12.50
C ILE A 561 14.42 23.29 13.71
N TRP A 562 13.79 22.13 13.60
CA TRP A 562 12.97 21.56 14.66
C TRP A 562 13.29 20.07 14.85
N LYS A 563 13.32 19.62 16.11
CA LYS A 563 13.73 18.27 16.46
C LYS A 563 12.86 17.21 15.79
N ASN A 564 11.54 17.31 15.91
CA ASN A 564 10.64 16.28 15.36
C ASN A 564 10.61 16.29 13.82
N ILE A 565 10.83 17.45 13.20
CA ILE A 565 10.96 17.53 11.74
C ILE A 565 12.22 16.79 11.30
N ASN A 566 13.36 17.00 11.97
CA ASN A 566 14.59 16.24 11.69
C ASN A 566 14.41 14.74 11.94
N ASP A 567 13.81 14.33 13.07
CA ASP A 567 13.54 12.92 13.38
C ASP A 567 12.70 12.26 12.27
N TYR A 568 11.64 12.95 11.81
CA TYR A 568 10.78 12.48 10.74
C TYR A 568 11.52 12.38 9.40
N VAL A 569 12.25 13.43 9.03
CA VAL A 569 13.04 13.48 7.78
C VAL A 569 14.11 12.40 7.80
N PHE A 570 14.81 12.18 8.91
CA PHE A 570 15.83 11.15 9.05
C PHE A 570 15.26 9.76 8.82
N ILE A 571 14.14 9.42 9.45
CA ILE A 571 13.48 8.12 9.27
C ILE A 571 13.02 7.93 7.82
N ASN A 572 12.34 8.92 7.25
CA ASN A 572 11.69 8.81 5.93
C ASN A 572 12.63 9.09 4.76
N SER A 573 13.85 9.58 4.99
CA SER A 573 14.93 9.69 4.00
C SER A 573 15.86 8.49 4.01
N HIS A 574 15.41 7.35 4.56
CA HIS A 574 16.24 6.15 4.74
C HIS A 574 17.51 6.40 5.56
N LYS A 575 17.43 7.27 6.57
CA LYS A 575 18.52 7.66 7.48
C LYS A 575 19.66 8.39 6.78
N THR A 576 19.39 9.10 5.68
CA THR A 576 20.44 9.84 4.95
C THR A 576 20.48 11.32 5.29
N ILE A 577 19.36 11.93 5.68
CA ILE A 577 19.28 13.36 6.00
C ILE A 577 19.05 13.54 7.50
N GLU A 578 20.10 13.94 8.22
CA GLU A 578 20.05 14.11 9.68
C GLU A 578 19.45 15.46 10.09
N THR A 579 19.78 16.51 9.34
CA THR A 579 19.38 17.89 9.66
C THR A 579 18.72 18.54 8.46
N PHE A 580 17.64 19.29 8.73
CA PHE A 580 16.86 20.02 7.75
C PHE A 580 16.71 21.49 8.17
N SER A 581 17.10 22.41 7.29
CA SER A 581 16.87 23.85 7.43
C SER A 581 15.75 24.33 6.50
N ALA A 582 14.67 24.87 7.07
CA ALA A 582 13.57 25.40 6.28
C ALA A 582 13.88 26.75 5.61
N TYR A 583 14.86 27.52 6.09
CA TYR A 583 15.06 28.91 5.65
C TYR A 583 16.49 29.26 5.22
N SER A 584 17.36 28.25 5.00
CA SER A 584 18.72 28.44 4.44
C SER A 584 18.95 27.56 3.21
N ILE A 585 19.65 28.11 2.21
CA ILE A 585 20.21 27.38 1.07
C ILE A 585 21.64 26.90 1.32
N MET A 586 22.37 27.57 2.24
CA MET A 586 23.79 27.31 2.49
C MET A 586 24.04 26.23 3.55
N ASP A 587 23.08 26.03 4.46
CA ASP A 587 23.24 25.15 5.62
C ASP A 587 22.11 24.13 5.68
N HIS A 588 22.42 22.85 5.36
CA HIS A 588 21.48 21.73 5.34
C HIS A 588 20.14 22.04 4.64
N PRO A 589 20.14 22.47 3.36
CA PRO A 589 18.92 22.79 2.65
C PRO A 589 18.00 21.58 2.53
N MET A 590 16.70 21.82 2.27
CA MET A 590 15.78 20.75 1.85
C MET A 590 16.32 20.11 0.56
N THR A 591 16.32 18.78 0.52
CA THR A 591 16.63 18.06 -0.73
C THR A 591 15.60 18.37 -1.81
N SER A 592 15.92 18.10 -3.07
CA SER A 592 15.01 18.31 -4.19
C SER A 592 14.82 17.02 -4.98
N CYS A 593 13.59 16.70 -5.40
CA CYS A 593 13.33 15.51 -6.21
C CYS A 593 13.64 15.75 -7.70
N GLY A 594 12.92 16.66 -8.36
CA GLY A 594 13.08 16.93 -9.80
C GLY A 594 11.92 17.69 -10.44
N CYS A 595 10.77 17.79 -9.76
CA CYS A 595 9.56 18.46 -10.25
C CYS A 595 9.49 19.96 -9.92
N PHE A 596 10.57 20.56 -9.42
CA PHE A 596 10.61 21.98 -9.05
C PHE A 596 10.32 22.91 -10.24
N GLU A 597 9.62 24.02 -9.98
CA GLU A 597 9.34 25.05 -11.00
C GLU A 597 10.54 25.98 -11.21
N VAL A 598 11.32 26.19 -10.14
CA VAL A 598 12.46 27.12 -10.07
C VAL A 598 13.64 26.44 -9.39
N ILE A 599 14.85 26.76 -9.84
CA ILE A 599 16.10 26.45 -9.14
C ILE A 599 16.74 27.75 -8.63
N CYS A 600 17.09 27.77 -7.34
CA CYS A 600 17.96 28.76 -6.73
C CYS A 600 19.41 28.26 -6.77
N GLY A 601 20.36 29.14 -7.07
CA GLY A 601 21.80 28.83 -7.09
C GLY A 601 22.65 29.96 -6.54
N TYR A 602 23.59 29.64 -5.65
CA TYR A 602 24.55 30.59 -5.08
C TYR A 602 25.56 31.04 -6.15
N VAL A 603 25.79 32.34 -6.25
CA VAL A 603 26.75 32.99 -7.16
C VAL A 603 27.81 33.69 -6.30
N PRO A 604 28.97 33.03 -6.05
CA PRO A 604 29.98 33.53 -5.12
C PRO A 604 30.48 34.95 -5.45
N GLU A 605 30.72 35.24 -6.73
CA GLU A 605 31.21 36.53 -7.21
C GLU A 605 30.26 37.69 -6.87
N CYS A 606 28.97 37.38 -6.70
CA CYS A 606 27.92 38.36 -6.41
C CYS A 606 27.52 38.39 -4.93
N ASN A 607 28.07 37.50 -4.08
CA ASN A 607 27.63 37.32 -2.69
C ASN A 607 26.10 37.17 -2.57
N GLY A 608 25.50 36.43 -3.51
CA GLY A 608 24.05 36.34 -3.68
C GLY A 608 23.59 35.09 -4.41
N VAL A 609 22.30 35.02 -4.71
CA VAL A 609 21.59 33.87 -5.28
C VAL A 609 20.93 34.29 -6.59
N MET A 610 21.15 33.49 -7.63
CA MET A 610 20.35 33.53 -8.86
C MET A 610 19.13 32.61 -8.74
N VAL A 611 18.06 32.92 -9.46
CA VAL A 611 16.93 32.01 -9.63
C VAL A 611 16.65 31.79 -11.11
N VAL A 612 16.23 30.60 -11.51
CA VAL A 612 15.88 30.28 -12.90
C VAL A 612 14.68 29.33 -12.95
N ASN A 613 13.66 29.67 -13.74
CA ASN A 613 12.46 28.86 -13.92
C ASN A 613 12.62 27.84 -15.06
N ARG A 614 11.83 26.76 -15.01
CA ARG A 614 11.88 25.62 -15.95
C ARG A 614 11.73 26.00 -17.41
N GLU A 615 10.95 27.03 -17.70
CA GLU A 615 10.63 27.48 -19.05
C GLU A 615 11.79 28.26 -19.69
N PHE A 616 12.72 28.78 -18.89
CA PHE A 616 13.87 29.53 -19.38
C PHE A 616 14.98 28.61 -19.89
N THR A 617 15.37 28.78 -21.16
CA THR A 617 16.35 27.92 -21.85
C THR A 617 17.73 28.55 -22.05
N GLY A 618 17.91 29.81 -21.65
CA GLY A 618 19.16 30.54 -21.81
C GLY A 618 20.22 30.22 -20.75
N ASP A 619 21.42 30.77 -20.95
CA ASP A 619 22.52 30.68 -19.99
C ASP A 619 22.22 31.46 -18.72
N THR A 620 22.79 30.99 -17.61
CA THR A 620 22.64 31.63 -16.30
C THR A 620 24.01 31.98 -15.71
N PRO A 621 24.06 32.84 -14.68
CA PRO A 621 25.31 33.26 -14.02
C PRO A 621 26.12 32.12 -13.39
N SER A 622 25.48 30.97 -13.15
CA SER A 622 26.15 29.76 -12.66
C SER A 622 26.97 29.04 -13.74
N GLY A 623 26.89 29.46 -15.01
CA GLY A 623 27.49 28.77 -16.15
C GLY A 623 26.70 27.53 -16.61
N MET A 624 25.49 27.32 -16.08
CA MET A 624 24.63 26.18 -16.40
C MET A 624 23.22 26.64 -16.79
N ILE A 625 22.62 26.01 -17.80
CA ILE A 625 21.19 26.16 -18.12
C ILE A 625 20.31 25.41 -17.10
N PHE A 626 19.00 25.69 -17.06
CA PHE A 626 18.06 25.05 -16.12
C PHE A 626 18.15 23.52 -16.13
N SER A 627 18.21 22.88 -17.29
CA SER A 627 18.23 21.42 -17.39
C SER A 627 19.50 20.80 -16.79
N THR A 628 20.66 21.45 -16.95
CA THR A 628 21.92 21.03 -16.33
C THR A 628 21.89 21.21 -14.82
N LEU A 629 21.37 22.35 -14.34
CA LEU A 629 21.15 22.58 -12.91
C LEU A 629 20.19 21.54 -12.32
N ALA A 630 19.09 21.22 -13.02
CA ALA A 630 18.11 20.26 -12.55
C ALA A 630 18.71 18.87 -12.31
N GLY A 631 19.64 18.45 -13.18
CA GLY A 631 20.38 17.20 -13.01
C GLY A 631 21.35 17.20 -11.82
N SER A 632 21.81 18.37 -11.39
CA SER A 632 22.74 18.51 -10.25
C SER A 632 22.01 18.69 -8.91
N VAL A 633 20.81 19.27 -8.93
CA VAL A 633 20.02 19.60 -7.72
C VAL A 633 19.00 18.51 -7.37
N GLY A 634 18.47 17.81 -8.38
CA GLY A 634 17.49 16.73 -8.19
C GLY A 634 18.08 15.44 -7.58
N GLY A 635 17.21 14.46 -7.35
CA GLY A 635 17.60 13.12 -6.90
C GLY A 635 17.64 12.92 -5.37
N GLY A 636 17.19 13.91 -4.58
CA GLY A 636 17.02 13.77 -3.14
C GLY A 636 18.32 13.92 -2.32
N GLN A 637 19.34 14.57 -2.87
CA GLN A 637 20.58 14.90 -2.17
C GLN A 637 20.53 16.28 -1.52
N GLN A 638 21.30 16.50 -0.45
CA GLN A 638 21.53 17.84 0.10
C GLN A 638 22.66 18.53 -0.66
N THR A 639 22.34 19.66 -1.28
CA THR A 639 23.25 20.42 -2.14
C THR A 639 23.41 21.86 -1.64
N PRO A 640 24.22 22.10 -0.59
CA PRO A 640 24.48 23.45 -0.11
C PRO A 640 24.81 24.44 -1.23
N GLY A 641 24.11 25.56 -1.26
CA GLY A 641 24.19 26.57 -2.31
C GLY A 641 23.22 26.37 -3.48
N PHE A 642 22.52 25.24 -3.56
CA PHE A 642 21.49 24.99 -4.58
C PHE A 642 20.20 24.43 -3.98
N MET A 643 19.06 24.81 -4.53
CA MET A 643 17.76 24.35 -4.04
C MET A 643 16.67 24.49 -5.11
N GLY A 644 15.86 23.46 -5.29
CA GLY A 644 14.61 23.54 -6.05
C GLY A 644 13.45 24.08 -5.22
N CYS A 645 12.60 24.92 -5.80
CA CYS A 645 11.38 25.41 -5.15
C CYS A 645 10.26 25.71 -6.16
N GLY A 646 9.05 25.94 -5.66
CA GLY A 646 7.93 26.45 -6.46
C GLY A 646 8.04 27.97 -6.66
N LYS A 647 7.40 28.51 -7.70
CA LYS A 647 7.41 29.96 -8.03
C LYS A 647 6.88 30.81 -6.86
N VAL A 648 5.82 30.33 -6.19
CA VAL A 648 5.20 31.02 -5.04
C VAL A 648 6.15 31.15 -3.83
N PHE A 649 7.15 30.26 -3.70
CA PHE A 649 8.11 30.39 -2.59
C PHE A 649 9.00 31.63 -2.75
N LEU A 650 9.22 32.10 -3.98
CA LEU A 650 9.96 33.33 -4.26
C LEU A 650 9.23 34.59 -3.76
N THR A 651 7.97 34.49 -3.34
CA THR A 651 7.21 35.62 -2.77
C THR A 651 6.90 35.42 -1.29
N SER A 652 7.53 34.41 -0.65
CA SER A 652 7.38 34.12 0.78
C SER A 652 8.18 35.09 1.66
N ARG A 653 7.63 35.42 2.85
CA ARG A 653 8.37 36.15 3.90
C ARG A 653 9.53 35.32 4.48
N LYS A 654 9.52 34.00 4.27
CA LYS A 654 10.53 33.05 4.72
C LYS A 654 11.57 32.71 3.67
N PHE A 655 11.44 33.24 2.46
CA PHE A 655 12.41 33.01 1.38
C PHE A 655 13.82 33.35 1.84
N LEU A 656 14.68 32.33 1.96
CA LEU A 656 16.09 32.41 2.39
C LEU A 656 16.33 33.33 3.60
N LYS A 657 15.39 33.36 4.54
CA LYS A 657 15.41 34.32 5.66
C LYS A 657 16.70 34.24 6.48
N ALA A 658 17.27 33.04 6.64
CA ALA A 658 18.51 32.84 7.39
C ALA A 658 19.75 33.39 6.64
N ASP A 659 19.71 33.45 5.32
CA ASP A 659 20.86 33.86 4.49
C ASP A 659 20.83 35.34 4.09
N GLY A 660 19.78 36.07 4.47
CA GLY A 660 19.60 37.49 4.16
C GLY A 660 18.40 37.81 3.25
N GLY A 661 17.60 36.80 2.90
CA GLY A 661 16.34 36.96 2.17
C GLY A 661 16.48 37.60 0.79
N PHE A 662 15.52 38.46 0.42
CA PHE A 662 15.46 39.04 -0.92
C PHE A 662 16.68 39.91 -1.27
N LYS A 663 17.36 40.48 -0.28
CA LYS A 663 18.59 41.25 -0.50
C LYS A 663 19.71 40.42 -1.13
N ARG A 664 19.62 39.09 -1.08
CA ARG A 664 20.52 38.15 -1.76
C ARG A 664 20.13 37.81 -3.18
N LEU A 665 18.92 38.13 -3.64
CA LEU A 665 18.51 37.84 -5.01
C LEU A 665 19.25 38.78 -5.96
N VAL A 666 20.09 38.24 -6.86
CA VAL A 666 20.97 39.07 -7.74
C VAL A 666 20.68 38.90 -9.22
N TRP A 667 20.03 37.79 -9.60
CA TRP A 667 19.69 37.52 -11.00
C TRP A 667 18.41 36.69 -11.11
N MET A 668 17.55 37.04 -12.06
CA MET A 668 16.26 36.39 -12.31
C MET A 668 15.80 36.63 -13.75
N PRO A 669 15.27 35.63 -14.48
CA PRO A 669 14.76 35.84 -15.84
C PRO A 669 13.70 36.93 -15.88
N LYS A 670 13.71 37.77 -16.92
CA LYS A 670 12.79 38.91 -17.05
C LYS A 670 11.33 38.48 -17.03
N GLU A 671 10.99 37.38 -17.70
CA GLU A 671 9.64 36.82 -17.70
C GLU A 671 9.17 36.48 -16.27
N LEU A 672 10.04 35.86 -15.47
CA LEU A 672 9.72 35.49 -14.10
C LEU A 672 9.59 36.73 -13.20
N LYS A 673 10.39 37.78 -13.43
CA LYS A 673 10.24 39.07 -12.74
C LYS A 673 8.88 39.69 -13.02
N GLU A 674 8.44 39.73 -14.28
CA GLU A 674 7.14 40.29 -14.64
C GLU A 674 5.99 39.44 -14.09
N LEU A 675 6.12 38.11 -14.11
CA LEU A 675 5.12 37.19 -13.54
C LEU A 675 4.89 37.44 -12.04
N LEU A 676 5.96 37.66 -11.28
CA LEU A 676 5.91 37.80 -9.82
C LEU A 676 5.98 39.26 -9.34
N LYS A 677 5.86 40.23 -10.25
CA LYS A 677 6.16 41.64 -9.99
C LYS A 677 5.38 42.24 -8.83
N GLU A 678 4.05 42.07 -8.84
CA GLU A 678 3.16 42.63 -7.83
C GLU A 678 3.55 42.14 -6.42
N ASP A 679 3.77 40.83 -6.30
CA ASP A 679 4.11 40.20 -5.03
C ASP A 679 5.55 40.53 -4.58
N LEU A 680 6.52 40.51 -5.49
CA LEU A 680 7.91 40.83 -5.18
C LEU A 680 8.07 42.29 -4.72
N VAL A 681 7.45 43.24 -5.41
CA VAL A 681 7.48 44.66 -5.03
C VAL A 681 6.94 44.83 -3.60
N LYS A 682 5.79 44.21 -3.30
CA LYS A 682 5.22 44.20 -1.94
C LYS A 682 6.20 43.63 -0.91
N ARG A 683 6.88 42.52 -1.22
CA ARG A 683 7.87 41.91 -0.30
C ARG A 683 9.12 42.77 -0.14
N PHE A 684 9.57 43.44 -1.19
CA PHE A 684 10.71 44.34 -1.15
C PHE A 684 10.42 45.59 -0.32
N GLU A 685 9.21 46.14 -0.42
CA GLU A 685 8.72 47.20 0.47
C GLU A 685 8.72 46.77 1.95
N GLU A 686 8.19 45.58 2.25
CA GLU A 686 8.18 45.01 3.61
C GLU A 686 9.60 44.82 4.19
N GLN A 687 10.62 44.62 3.35
CA GLN A 687 12.03 44.47 3.76
C GLN A 687 12.86 45.76 3.66
N GLY A 688 12.22 46.90 3.36
CA GLY A 688 12.88 48.21 3.28
C GLY A 688 13.80 48.39 2.07
N VAL A 689 13.53 47.69 0.96
CA VAL A 689 14.30 47.73 -0.29
C VAL A 689 13.40 47.89 -1.54
N PRO A 690 12.47 48.87 -1.59
CA PRO A 690 11.41 48.96 -2.61
C PRO A 690 11.89 49.03 -4.08
N GLY A 691 13.12 49.51 -4.33
CA GLY A 691 13.72 49.59 -5.67
C GLY A 691 14.52 48.35 -6.10
N LEU A 692 14.50 47.27 -5.32
CA LEU A 692 15.37 46.11 -5.55
C LEU A 692 15.08 45.40 -6.89
N LEU A 693 13.83 45.40 -7.35
CA LEU A 693 13.45 44.70 -8.60
C LEU A 693 14.28 45.18 -9.81
N ASP A 694 14.53 46.49 -9.90
CA ASP A 694 15.32 47.11 -10.97
C ASP A 694 16.82 46.91 -10.80
N GLN A 695 17.27 46.57 -9.59
CA GLN A 695 18.69 46.31 -9.28
C GLN A 695 19.10 44.86 -9.53
N ILE A 696 18.13 43.92 -9.53
CA ILE A 696 18.34 42.51 -9.86
C ILE A 696 18.65 42.43 -11.36
N ALA A 697 19.73 41.75 -11.75
CA ALA A 697 20.04 41.55 -13.17
C ALA A 697 19.09 40.51 -13.82
N ASP A 698 19.00 40.51 -15.14
CA ASP A 698 18.32 39.49 -15.93
C ASP A 698 19.10 39.21 -17.22
N GLU A 699 18.60 38.32 -18.08
CA GLU A 699 19.24 37.93 -19.32
C GLU A 699 19.43 39.11 -20.31
N THR A 700 18.69 40.20 -20.15
CA THR A 700 18.84 41.42 -20.99
C THR A 700 19.95 42.35 -20.49
N VAL A 701 20.43 42.14 -19.25
CA VAL A 701 21.55 42.88 -18.65
C VAL A 701 22.85 42.12 -18.84
N ALA A 702 22.94 40.89 -18.34
CA ALA A 702 24.11 40.03 -18.43
C ALA A 702 23.78 38.61 -17.97
N THR A 703 24.52 37.62 -18.47
CA THR A 703 24.46 36.21 -18.04
C THR A 703 25.77 35.70 -17.43
N ASP A 704 26.84 36.51 -17.44
CA ASP A 704 28.13 36.20 -16.80
C ASP A 704 28.24 36.81 -15.40
N ALA A 705 28.75 36.05 -14.43
CA ALA A 705 28.83 36.46 -13.02
C ALA A 705 29.65 37.75 -12.81
N LYS A 706 30.74 37.96 -13.55
CA LYS A 706 31.56 39.18 -13.42
C LYS A 706 30.84 40.40 -13.95
N GLN A 707 30.13 40.24 -15.08
CA GLN A 707 29.31 41.32 -15.64
C GLN A 707 28.15 41.71 -14.73
N ILE A 708 27.54 40.74 -14.08
CA ILE A 708 26.48 40.98 -13.08
C ILE A 708 27.05 41.68 -11.86
N ARG A 709 28.22 41.27 -11.37
CA ARG A 709 28.91 41.97 -10.27
C ARG A 709 29.17 43.44 -10.61
N MET A 710 29.64 43.74 -11.83
CA MET A 710 29.83 45.14 -12.29
C MET A 710 28.51 45.92 -12.35
N HIS A 711 27.42 45.28 -12.79
CA HIS A 711 26.09 45.91 -12.75
C HIS A 711 25.65 46.21 -11.32
N MET A 712 25.79 45.24 -10.41
CA MET A 712 25.46 45.37 -8.99
C MET A 712 26.23 46.52 -8.31
N GLU A 713 27.51 46.69 -8.61
CA GLU A 713 28.32 47.80 -8.11
C GLU A 713 27.81 49.16 -8.62
N LYS A 714 27.40 49.22 -9.89
CA LYS A 714 26.84 50.44 -10.50
C LYS A 714 25.50 50.83 -9.90
N VAL A 715 24.62 49.86 -9.63
CA VAL A 715 23.27 50.11 -9.10
C VAL A 715 23.20 50.12 -7.58
N GLY A 716 24.32 49.83 -6.89
CA GLY A 716 24.40 49.80 -5.44
C GLY A 716 23.61 48.65 -4.80
N HIS A 717 23.68 47.45 -5.37
CA HIS A 717 22.93 46.29 -4.91
C HIS A 717 23.25 45.92 -3.45
N PRO A 718 22.25 45.68 -2.57
CA PRO A 718 22.47 45.49 -1.13
C PRO A 718 23.34 44.28 -0.78
N ALA A 719 23.28 43.19 -1.55
CA ALA A 719 24.11 41.99 -1.36
C ALA A 719 25.62 42.28 -1.21
N LEU A 720 26.13 43.33 -1.87
CA LEU A 720 27.56 43.66 -1.85
C LEU A 720 28.04 44.22 -0.51
N GLY A 721 27.13 44.80 0.28
CA GLY A 721 27.43 45.35 1.61
C GLY A 721 27.10 44.40 2.75
N MET A 722 26.64 43.17 2.45
CA MET A 722 26.31 42.15 3.44
C MET A 722 27.50 41.25 3.70
N ASP A 723 27.50 40.57 4.86
CA ASP A 723 28.49 39.54 5.18
C ASP A 723 28.55 38.47 4.08
N ASP A 724 29.70 37.79 3.94
CA ASP A 724 29.86 36.73 2.96
C ASP A 724 28.95 35.53 3.29
N MET A 725 28.11 35.11 2.34
CA MET A 725 27.18 33.99 2.53
C MET A 725 27.89 32.68 2.90
N SER A 726 29.14 32.50 2.48
CA SER A 726 29.95 31.31 2.80
C SER A 726 30.44 31.27 4.25
N VAL A 727 30.33 32.34 5.04
CA VAL A 727 30.70 32.32 6.46
C VAL A 727 29.79 31.38 7.27
N SER A 728 28.54 31.20 6.81
CA SER A 728 27.57 30.26 7.40
C SER A 728 28.06 28.80 7.36
N THR A 729 28.86 28.40 6.36
CA THR A 729 29.40 27.04 6.24
C THR A 729 30.64 26.81 7.12
N GLN A 730 31.33 27.87 7.55
CA GLN A 730 32.57 27.77 8.36
C GLN A 730 32.32 27.62 9.87
N VAL A 731 31.15 28.02 10.39
CA VAL A 731 30.82 27.89 11.83
C VAL A 731 30.56 26.42 12.21
N ALA A 732 30.08 25.60 11.28
CA ALA A 732 29.95 24.16 11.46
C ALA A 732 31.32 23.46 11.56
N ALA A 733 32.34 23.96 10.86
CA ALA A 733 33.69 23.36 10.85
C ALA A 733 34.57 23.75 12.06
N LYS A 734 34.19 24.76 12.86
CA LYS A 734 35.04 25.32 13.93
C LYS A 734 34.70 24.88 15.37
N GLN A 735 33.67 24.08 15.59
CA GLN A 735 33.30 23.62 16.94
C GLN A 735 34.19 22.47 17.49
N GLU A 736 35.23 22.02 16.78
CA GLU A 736 36.03 20.85 17.17
C GLU A 736 37.31 21.10 17.99
N GLU A 737 37.78 22.33 18.28
CA GLU A 737 39.05 22.49 19.03
C GLU A 737 39.07 23.63 20.07
N VAL A 738 39.03 23.28 21.37
CA VAL A 738 39.67 24.08 22.45
C VAL A 738 40.17 23.18 23.62
N LYS A 739 41.45 23.34 24.00
CA LYS A 739 42.14 22.70 25.15
C LYS A 739 42.17 23.61 26.40
N PRO A 740 42.16 23.08 27.65
CA PRO A 740 42.40 23.90 28.85
C PRO A 740 43.67 23.53 29.66
N GLU A 741 44.27 24.56 30.29
CA GLU A 741 45.38 24.52 31.26
C GLU A 741 44.91 24.48 32.76
N PRO A 742 45.79 24.16 33.74
CA PRO A 742 45.41 23.47 34.98
C PRO A 742 45.49 24.30 36.28
N VAL A 743 44.76 23.87 37.33
CA VAL A 743 44.94 24.34 38.72
C VAL A 743 45.11 23.16 39.68
N LYS A 744 46.15 23.27 40.53
CA LYS A 744 46.63 22.31 41.54
C LYS A 744 45.79 22.31 42.82
N VAL A 745 45.61 21.13 43.47
CA VAL A 745 45.41 21.01 44.93
C VAL A 745 46.04 19.70 45.45
N GLU A 746 46.78 19.81 46.56
CA GLU A 746 47.45 18.74 47.33
C GLU A 746 46.49 17.89 48.19
N VAL A 747 46.93 16.67 48.52
CA VAL A 747 46.18 15.63 49.28
C VAL A 747 46.91 15.28 50.58
N LYS A 748 46.15 15.01 51.66
CA LYS A 748 46.47 14.06 52.76
C LYS A 748 45.15 13.39 53.17
N ALA A 749 44.92 12.09 52.96
CA ALA A 749 45.51 10.85 53.53
C ALA A 749 44.77 10.39 54.79
N GLU A 750 44.13 9.21 54.72
CA GLU A 750 44.24 8.13 55.72
C GLU A 750 43.50 6.84 55.27
N ALA A 751 43.83 5.72 55.91
CA ALA A 751 43.97 4.39 55.30
C ALA A 751 43.02 3.29 55.84
N HIS A 752 42.77 2.33 54.94
CA HIS A 752 42.44 0.88 55.02
C HIS A 752 41.78 0.21 56.24
N ALA A 753 40.80 -0.67 55.94
CA ALA A 753 40.84 -2.11 56.29
C ALA A 753 39.81 -2.97 55.48
N GLU A 754 40.20 -4.19 55.11
CA GLU A 754 39.51 -5.20 54.26
C GLU A 754 38.47 -6.08 55.01
N VAL A 755 37.46 -6.66 54.30
CA VAL A 755 36.88 -8.00 54.56
C VAL A 755 36.36 -8.67 53.26
N ARG A 756 36.55 -10.00 53.17
CA ARG A 756 36.34 -10.96 52.07
C ARG A 756 34.89 -11.44 51.78
N ASP A 757 34.74 -11.93 50.54
CA ASP A 757 33.79 -12.86 49.88
C ASP A 757 32.72 -13.67 50.67
N LYS A 758 31.51 -13.75 50.08
CA LYS A 758 30.69 -14.97 49.95
C LYS A 758 29.87 -14.98 48.65
N LYS A 759 30.03 -16.04 47.84
CA LYS A 759 29.20 -16.38 46.67
C LYS A 759 27.86 -16.99 47.12
N THR A 760 26.76 -16.61 46.44
CA THR A 760 25.46 -17.29 46.54
C THR A 760 25.10 -17.75 45.12
N GLU A 761 24.85 -19.05 44.92
CA GLU A 761 24.43 -19.61 43.62
C GLU A 761 22.93 -19.32 43.38
N ILE A 762 22.62 -18.94 42.14
CA ILE A 762 21.26 -18.59 41.68
C ILE A 762 20.62 -19.85 41.12
N THR A 763 19.53 -20.33 41.72
CA THR A 763 18.76 -21.47 41.21
C THR A 763 17.60 -21.03 40.31
N PRO A 764 17.14 -21.89 39.37
CA PRO A 764 16.00 -21.58 38.49
C PRO A 764 14.71 -21.23 39.25
N GLU A 765 14.45 -21.85 40.41
CA GLU A 765 13.26 -21.52 41.21
C GLU A 765 13.31 -20.10 41.78
N LEU A 766 14.52 -19.59 42.11
CA LEU A 766 14.71 -18.23 42.61
C LEU A 766 14.49 -17.18 41.51
N ILE A 767 14.85 -17.50 40.26
CA ILE A 767 14.59 -16.65 39.10
C ILE A 767 13.09 -16.60 38.80
N GLU A 768 12.39 -17.73 38.87
CA GLU A 768 10.94 -17.79 38.65
C GLU A 768 10.17 -17.01 39.74
N GLU A 769 10.61 -17.12 40.99
CA GLU A 769 10.01 -16.37 42.11
C GLU A 769 10.23 -14.84 41.97
N ILE A 770 11.42 -14.42 41.55
CA ILE A 770 11.72 -13.00 41.29
C ILE A 770 10.90 -12.48 40.09
N THR A 771 10.79 -13.27 39.03
CA THR A 771 10.05 -12.92 37.82
C THR A 771 8.57 -12.74 38.14
N ASN A 772 7.96 -13.68 38.87
CA ASN A 772 6.55 -13.58 39.26
C ASN A 772 6.27 -12.36 40.17
N LYS A 773 7.16 -12.06 41.12
CA LYS A 773 7.04 -10.85 41.97
C LYS A 773 7.18 -9.54 41.18
N LEU A 774 8.04 -9.50 40.16
CA LEU A 774 8.19 -8.34 39.28
C LEU A 774 6.97 -8.16 38.39
N THR A 775 6.46 -9.25 37.80
CA THR A 775 5.29 -9.22 36.92
C THR A 775 4.04 -8.77 37.68
N GLU A 776 3.81 -9.24 38.92
CA GLU A 776 2.71 -8.73 39.74
C GLU A 776 2.84 -7.24 40.04
N LYS A 777 4.05 -6.77 40.37
CA LYS A 777 4.29 -5.35 40.69
C LYS A 777 4.04 -4.44 39.49
N VAL A 778 4.55 -4.82 38.31
CA VAL A 778 4.31 -4.09 37.05
C VAL A 778 2.83 -4.08 36.70
N ARG A 779 2.13 -5.21 36.89
CA ARG A 779 0.69 -5.30 36.62
C ARG A 779 -0.13 -4.43 37.55
N LYS A 780 0.29 -4.28 38.81
CA LYS A 780 -0.37 -3.42 39.80
C LYS A 780 -0.15 -1.94 39.53
N ASP A 781 1.08 -1.56 39.16
CA ASP A 781 1.44 -0.17 38.82
C ASP A 781 0.78 0.28 37.50
N PHE A 782 0.69 -0.61 36.51
CA PHE A 782 -0.01 -0.35 35.26
C PHE A 782 -1.52 -0.16 35.48
N LYS A 783 -2.14 -1.01 36.29
CA LYS A 783 -3.58 -0.92 36.59
C LYS A 783 -3.94 0.35 37.35
N ALA A 784 -3.07 0.82 38.25
CA ALA A 784 -3.25 2.07 38.97
C ALA A 784 -3.22 3.30 38.04
N ARG A 785 -2.22 3.37 37.14
CA ARG A 785 -2.06 4.49 36.19
C ARG A 785 -3.19 4.57 35.16
N VAL A 786 -3.58 3.42 34.61
CA VAL A 786 -4.69 3.35 33.63
C VAL A 786 -6.02 3.76 34.28
N THR A 787 -6.24 3.40 35.56
CA THR A 787 -7.46 3.82 36.27
C THR A 787 -7.47 5.34 36.51
N GLU A 788 -6.32 5.94 36.81
CA GLU A 788 -6.19 7.37 37.06
C GLU A 788 -6.37 8.23 35.79
N GLU A 789 -5.89 7.75 34.63
CA GLU A 789 -6.12 8.37 33.32
C GLU A 789 -7.58 8.25 32.87
N ILE A 790 -8.18 7.07 33.00
CA ILE A 790 -9.58 6.85 32.61
C ILE A 790 -10.53 7.72 33.45
N VAL A 791 -10.28 7.88 34.75
CA VAL A 791 -11.10 8.75 35.61
C VAL A 791 -10.93 10.22 35.23
N LYS A 792 -9.72 10.67 34.88
CA LYS A 792 -9.48 12.04 34.38
C LYS A 792 -10.20 12.32 33.06
N ASP A 793 -10.15 11.38 32.12
CA ASP A 793 -10.80 11.53 30.82
C ASP A 793 -12.33 11.50 30.94
N ILE A 794 -12.87 10.67 31.83
CA ILE A 794 -14.32 10.65 32.11
C ILE A 794 -14.77 11.97 32.74
N ILE A 795 -14.02 12.54 33.68
CA ILE A 795 -14.35 13.82 34.31
C ILE A 795 -14.28 14.98 33.29
N ASN A 796 -13.26 15.01 32.43
CA ASN A 796 -13.13 16.04 31.40
C ASN A 796 -14.26 15.95 30.36
N THR A 797 -14.56 14.73 29.89
CA THR A 797 -15.60 14.50 28.89
C THR A 797 -17.01 14.80 29.43
N LEU A 798 -17.29 14.46 30.69
CA LEU A 798 -18.58 14.76 31.32
C LEU A 798 -18.76 16.25 31.60
N SER A 799 -17.67 16.96 31.93
CA SER A 799 -17.70 18.41 32.21
C SER A 799 -17.96 19.24 30.95
N GLU A 800 -17.36 18.87 29.80
CA GLU A 800 -17.59 19.55 28.52
C GLU A 800 -18.98 19.28 27.95
N LYS A 801 -19.49 18.05 28.07
CA LYS A 801 -20.68 17.62 27.32
C LYS A 801 -22.02 17.92 28.02
N PHE A 802 -22.04 18.07 29.35
CA PHE A 802 -23.29 18.24 30.12
C PHE A 802 -23.43 19.55 30.89
N LEU A 803 -22.35 20.28 31.18
CA LEU A 803 -22.40 21.46 32.05
C LEU A 803 -22.04 22.79 31.38
N GLY A 804 -21.53 22.79 30.14
CA GLY A 804 -21.25 24.01 29.37
C GLY A 804 -20.27 25.00 30.03
N LEU A 805 -19.52 24.57 31.04
CA LEU A 805 -18.56 25.40 31.76
C LEU A 805 -17.19 25.28 31.11
N LYS A 806 -16.72 26.34 30.42
CA LYS A 806 -15.30 26.48 30.08
C LYS A 806 -14.51 26.63 31.37
N ALA A 807 -13.50 25.79 31.57
CA ALA A 807 -12.60 25.87 32.71
C ALA A 807 -11.92 27.24 32.75
N ALA A 808 -12.09 27.96 33.86
CA ALA A 808 -11.35 29.16 34.16
C ALA A 808 -9.86 28.83 34.33
N VAL A 809 -9.00 29.63 33.72
CA VAL A 809 -7.54 29.59 33.89
C VAL A 809 -7.23 29.79 35.38
N GLN A 810 -6.87 28.71 36.07
CA GLN A 810 -6.23 28.80 37.38
C GLN A 810 -4.72 28.97 37.20
N SER A 811 -4.20 30.05 37.79
CA SER A 811 -2.78 30.34 37.95
C SER A 811 -2.02 29.13 38.49
N ILE A 812 -0.96 28.77 37.78
CA ILE A 812 0.01 27.74 38.16
C ILE A 812 0.54 28.06 39.58
N PRO A 813 0.45 27.14 40.55
CA PRO A 813 1.10 27.30 41.84
C PRO A 813 2.62 27.33 41.64
N GLU A 814 3.29 28.30 42.26
CA GLU A 814 4.75 28.37 42.37
C GLU A 814 5.32 27.00 42.75
N ARG A 815 6.24 26.49 41.91
CA ARG A 815 7.02 25.31 42.23
C ARG A 815 7.77 25.55 43.56
N PRO A 816 7.82 24.56 44.47
CA PRO A 816 8.56 24.70 45.71
C PRO A 816 10.02 25.07 45.43
N ARG A 817 10.55 26.02 46.20
CA ARG A 817 11.99 26.37 46.16
C ARG A 817 12.82 25.08 46.25
N PRO A 818 13.83 24.91 45.39
CA PRO A 818 14.72 23.76 45.49
C PRO A 818 15.35 23.78 46.88
N LEU A 819 15.25 22.64 47.56
CA LEU A 819 15.98 22.36 48.79
C LEU A 819 17.46 22.71 48.57
N PRO A 820 18.15 23.27 49.59
CA PRO A 820 19.53 23.68 49.45
C PRO A 820 20.36 22.49 48.96
N VAL A 821 20.95 22.67 47.78
CA VAL A 821 21.88 21.73 47.17
C VAL A 821 23.01 21.54 48.17
N LYS A 822 23.09 20.34 48.76
CA LYS A 822 24.28 19.88 49.47
C LYS A 822 25.47 20.13 48.52
N PRO A 823 26.56 20.75 49.00
CA PRO A 823 27.68 21.11 48.13
C PRO A 823 28.08 19.88 47.34
N SER A 824 28.01 20.00 46.01
CA SER A 824 28.39 18.91 45.13
C SER A 824 29.84 18.58 45.42
N ILE A 825 30.05 17.34 45.83
CA ILE A 825 31.38 16.74 45.81
C ILE A 825 31.83 16.88 44.36
N LYS A 826 32.82 17.76 44.12
CA LYS A 826 33.53 17.81 42.85
C LYS A 826 33.93 16.36 42.53
N PRO A 827 33.57 15.79 41.36
CA PRO A 827 34.11 14.50 40.97
C PRO A 827 35.62 14.67 41.02
N ALA A 828 36.29 13.91 41.88
CA ALA A 828 37.73 13.79 41.81
C ALA A 828 38.03 13.31 40.39
N VAL A 829 38.66 14.16 39.59
CA VAL A 829 39.26 13.76 38.33
C VAL A 829 40.28 12.72 38.71
N SER A 830 39.94 11.44 38.57
CA SER A 830 40.93 10.39 38.62
C SER A 830 41.98 10.80 37.60
N GLN A 831 43.24 10.95 38.03
CA GLN A 831 44.39 11.02 37.14
C GLN A 831 44.51 9.67 36.42
N GLY A 832 43.57 9.42 35.51
CA GLY A 832 43.67 8.34 34.56
C GLY A 832 44.77 8.70 33.56
N PRO A 833 45.36 7.70 32.90
CA PRO A 833 46.41 7.91 31.90
C PRO A 833 45.97 8.97 30.87
N ARG A 834 46.89 9.69 30.21
CA ARG A 834 46.49 10.60 29.13
C ARG A 834 45.76 9.80 28.05
N ALA A 835 44.91 10.44 27.23
CA ALA A 835 44.18 9.72 26.17
C ALA A 835 45.11 8.87 25.29
N LEU A 836 46.32 9.38 25.01
CA LEU A 836 47.38 8.64 24.33
C LEU A 836 47.84 7.38 25.09
N ASP A 837 47.98 7.46 26.41
CA ASP A 837 48.39 6.34 27.27
C ASP A 837 47.25 5.32 27.45
N ARG A 838 45.99 5.77 27.43
CA ARG A 838 44.80 4.88 27.43
C ARG A 838 44.71 4.13 26.11
N ILE A 839 44.86 4.81 24.98
CA ILE A 839 44.83 4.20 23.65
C ILE A 839 46.02 3.25 23.47
N ALA A 840 47.23 3.64 23.90
CA ALA A 840 48.40 2.76 23.91
C ALA A 840 48.26 1.56 24.87
N GLY A 841 47.41 1.67 25.89
CA GLY A 841 47.07 0.60 26.82
C GLY A 841 45.93 -0.31 26.38
N ILE A 842 45.20 0.01 25.30
CA ILE A 842 44.21 -0.90 24.69
C ILE A 842 44.98 -1.99 23.96
N THR A 843 45.31 -3.07 24.67
CA THR A 843 45.86 -4.29 24.06
C THR A 843 44.75 -5.20 23.50
N ALA A 844 43.51 -4.99 23.93
CA ALA A 844 42.31 -5.67 23.47
C ALA A 844 41.05 -4.85 23.80
N PHE A 845 40.00 -4.97 22.99
CA PHE A 845 38.68 -4.41 23.28
C PHE A 845 37.63 -5.53 23.28
N ASN A 846 36.66 -5.48 24.20
CA ASN A 846 35.54 -6.41 24.21
C ASN A 846 34.50 -5.94 23.17
N VAL A 847 34.43 -6.63 22.04
CA VAL A 847 33.37 -6.44 21.04
C VAL A 847 32.02 -6.80 21.68
N LYS A 848 31.07 -5.87 21.68
CA LYS A 848 29.69 -6.17 22.08
C LYS A 848 29.13 -7.16 21.06
N LYS A 849 28.77 -8.35 21.51
CA LYS A 849 28.15 -9.38 20.66
C LYS A 849 26.65 -9.11 20.56
N ASP A 850 26.14 -9.01 19.33
CA ASP A 850 24.70 -8.95 19.07
C ASP A 850 24.24 -10.35 18.62
N THR A 851 23.63 -11.11 19.53
CA THR A 851 23.09 -12.44 19.23
C THR A 851 21.64 -12.31 18.79
N GLY A 852 21.27 -12.93 17.67
CA GLY A 852 19.88 -12.95 17.20
C GLY A 852 18.92 -13.52 18.25
N THR A 853 17.74 -12.93 18.36
CA THR A 853 16.62 -13.35 19.20
C THR A 853 16.10 -14.73 18.80
N ILE A 854 16.04 -15.01 17.50
CA ILE A 854 15.63 -16.31 16.94
C ILE A 854 16.59 -16.75 15.80
N PRO A 855 16.81 -18.06 15.61
CA PRO A 855 17.59 -18.56 14.49
C PRO A 855 16.82 -18.45 13.17
N VAL A 856 17.55 -18.36 12.07
CA VAL A 856 17.03 -18.63 10.73
C VAL A 856 16.57 -20.09 10.67
N ASN A 857 15.37 -20.35 10.15
CA ASN A 857 14.85 -21.70 9.95
C ASN A 857 15.82 -22.55 9.13
N THR A 858 15.93 -23.83 9.47
CA THR A 858 16.74 -24.78 8.69
C THR A 858 15.85 -25.50 7.68
N VAL A 859 16.24 -25.47 6.41
CA VAL A 859 15.55 -26.18 5.32
C VAL A 859 16.45 -27.31 4.83
N THR A 860 15.88 -28.51 4.68
CA THR A 860 16.57 -29.66 4.09
C THR A 860 16.19 -29.78 2.62
N LEU A 861 17.18 -29.90 1.74
CA LEU A 861 17.02 -30.03 0.30
C LEU A 861 17.36 -31.45 -0.15
N GLY A 862 16.47 -32.04 -0.95
CA GLY A 862 16.60 -33.42 -1.42
C GLY A 862 16.18 -34.46 -0.38
N ALA A 863 16.05 -35.70 -0.84
CA ALA A 863 15.75 -36.86 -0.01
C ALA A 863 16.55 -38.08 -0.48
N THR A 864 17.16 -38.80 0.46
CA THR A 864 17.84 -40.07 0.19
C THR A 864 16.84 -41.22 0.03
N ARG A 865 17.32 -42.39 -0.40
CA ARG A 865 16.51 -43.61 -0.50
C ARG A 865 15.82 -44.00 0.83
N GLU A 866 16.49 -43.78 1.96
CA GLU A 866 15.91 -44.04 3.28
C GLU A 866 14.77 -43.06 3.64
N GLN A 867 14.76 -41.87 3.02
CA GLN A 867 13.77 -40.82 3.21
C GLN A 867 12.69 -40.82 2.11
N GLY A 868 12.75 -41.76 1.17
CA GLY A 868 11.78 -41.90 0.07
C GLY A 868 12.15 -41.20 -1.25
N GLY A 869 13.34 -40.60 -1.36
CA GLY A 869 13.85 -40.00 -2.60
C GLY A 869 14.98 -40.81 -3.25
N THR A 870 15.68 -40.21 -4.21
CA THR A 870 16.77 -40.89 -4.95
C THR A 870 18.14 -40.23 -4.80
N ARG A 871 18.24 -39.13 -4.06
CA ARG A 871 19.49 -38.36 -3.91
C ARG A 871 20.55 -39.19 -3.16
N GLY A 872 21.82 -38.99 -3.50
CA GLY A 872 22.96 -39.62 -2.81
C GLY A 872 23.27 -38.95 -1.47
N LYS A 873 22.89 -37.68 -1.32
CA LYS A 873 23.02 -36.88 -0.10
C LYS A 873 21.89 -35.86 0.01
N VAL A 874 21.59 -35.43 1.23
CA VAL A 874 20.78 -34.24 1.50
C VAL A 874 21.68 -33.05 1.81
N CYS A 875 21.20 -31.84 1.50
CA CYS A 875 21.87 -30.60 1.87
C CYS A 875 21.00 -29.81 2.85
N GLN A 876 21.61 -29.08 3.78
CA GLN A 876 20.89 -28.19 4.70
C GLN A 876 21.33 -26.75 4.49
N ILE A 877 20.39 -25.82 4.65
CA ILE A 877 20.60 -24.37 4.54
C ILE A 877 19.92 -23.64 5.70
N GLY A 878 20.38 -22.44 6.04
CA GLY A 878 19.89 -21.67 7.18
C GLY A 878 20.43 -22.16 8.53
N GLY A 879 19.69 -21.90 9.61
CA GLY A 879 20.12 -22.24 10.98
C GLY A 879 21.03 -21.20 11.64
N ALA A 880 21.36 -20.10 10.96
CA ALA A 880 22.22 -19.06 11.51
C ALA A 880 21.56 -18.29 12.67
N THR A 881 22.33 -17.98 13.71
CA THR A 881 21.86 -17.19 14.88
C THR A 881 22.43 -15.76 14.92
N ALA A 882 23.18 -15.38 13.89
CA ALA A 882 23.79 -14.06 13.72
C ALA A 882 23.93 -13.76 12.22
N MET A 883 24.42 -12.58 11.88
CA MET A 883 24.74 -12.24 10.48
C MET A 883 25.77 -13.24 9.88
N PRO A 884 25.73 -13.46 8.55
CA PRO A 884 26.60 -14.42 7.88
C PRO A 884 28.08 -14.22 8.24
N PHE A 885 28.79 -15.31 8.54
CA PHE A 885 30.21 -15.32 8.90
C PHE A 885 30.59 -14.55 10.19
N HIS A 886 29.63 -14.03 10.95
CA HIS A 886 29.86 -13.51 12.30
C HIS A 886 29.98 -14.67 13.32
N LEU A 887 30.89 -15.61 13.04
CA LEU A 887 31.10 -16.84 13.83
C LEU A 887 31.61 -16.56 15.27
N TRP A 888 31.99 -15.31 15.55
CA TRP A 888 32.36 -14.84 16.87
C TRP A 888 31.15 -14.36 17.70
N GLU A 889 30.03 -14.01 17.06
CA GLU A 889 28.76 -13.58 17.69
C GLU A 889 27.77 -14.74 17.83
N GLY A 890 27.63 -15.55 16.79
CA GLY A 890 26.67 -16.64 16.75
C GLY A 890 27.19 -17.86 16.03
N VAL A 891 26.29 -18.80 15.76
CA VAL A 891 26.59 -20.01 14.99
C VAL A 891 25.97 -19.91 13.60
N MET A 892 26.69 -20.44 12.62
CA MET A 892 26.22 -20.62 11.25
C MET A 892 26.47 -22.09 10.88
N PRO A 893 25.57 -23.02 11.25
CA PRO A 893 25.83 -24.45 11.17
C PRO A 893 25.91 -24.97 9.74
N ASN A 894 25.23 -24.30 8.80
CA ASN A 894 25.17 -24.67 7.40
C ASN A 894 25.86 -23.60 6.54
N LYS A 895 26.81 -24.03 5.72
CA LYS A 895 27.45 -23.13 4.75
C LYS A 895 26.48 -22.81 3.59
N PRO A 896 26.58 -21.63 2.96
CA PRO A 896 25.83 -21.35 1.75
C PRO A 896 26.24 -22.31 0.62
N LEU A 897 25.28 -22.65 -0.26
CA LEU A 897 25.44 -23.66 -1.30
C LEU A 897 25.42 -23.03 -2.70
N VAL A 898 26.21 -23.58 -3.61
CA VAL A 898 26.28 -23.11 -5.00
C VAL A 898 25.61 -24.11 -5.94
N ALA A 899 24.50 -23.68 -6.54
CA ALA A 899 23.77 -24.37 -7.59
C ALA A 899 24.27 -23.92 -8.97
N MET A 900 24.25 -24.83 -9.94
CA MET A 900 24.41 -24.48 -11.35
C MET A 900 23.13 -24.75 -12.12
N GLU A 901 22.79 -23.84 -13.03
CA GLU A 901 21.56 -23.95 -13.81
C GLU A 901 21.76 -24.75 -15.11
N VAL A 902 20.83 -25.66 -15.36
CA VAL A 902 20.67 -26.40 -16.61
C VAL A 902 19.35 -26.00 -17.26
N PHE A 903 19.33 -25.95 -18.58
CA PHE A 903 18.23 -25.37 -19.33
C PHE A 903 17.51 -26.43 -20.14
N ASP A 904 16.19 -26.37 -20.17
CA ASP A 904 15.40 -27.18 -21.08
C ASP A 904 15.47 -26.63 -22.53
N VAL A 905 15.55 -25.30 -22.67
CA VAL A 905 15.80 -24.55 -23.90
C VAL A 905 16.63 -23.29 -23.60
N VAL A 906 17.48 -22.90 -24.54
CA VAL A 906 18.32 -21.69 -24.42
C VAL A 906 17.94 -20.67 -25.48
N GLY A 907 17.47 -19.49 -25.06
CA GLY A 907 17.07 -18.41 -25.96
C GLY A 907 18.25 -17.76 -26.72
N PRO A 908 18.01 -17.09 -27.87
CA PRO A 908 19.05 -16.44 -28.67
C PRO A 908 19.90 -15.42 -27.90
N LYS A 909 19.32 -14.79 -26.86
CA LYS A 909 19.98 -13.77 -26.03
C LYS A 909 20.93 -14.34 -24.97
N TYR A 910 21.06 -15.66 -24.85
CA TYR A 910 22.01 -16.28 -23.93
C TYR A 910 23.46 -15.88 -24.30
N PRO A 911 24.27 -15.40 -23.34
CA PRO A 911 25.57 -14.80 -23.63
C PRO A 911 26.50 -15.70 -24.44
N ALA A 912 27.13 -15.14 -25.47
CA ALA A 912 28.02 -15.88 -26.37
C ALA A 912 29.20 -16.53 -25.63
N VAL A 913 29.75 -15.86 -24.62
CA VAL A 913 30.79 -16.42 -23.74
C VAL A 913 30.35 -17.70 -23.04
N LEU A 914 29.11 -17.75 -22.53
CA LEU A 914 28.57 -18.95 -21.88
C LEU A 914 28.25 -20.04 -22.91
N ARG A 915 27.78 -19.67 -24.11
CA ARG A 915 27.59 -20.61 -25.22
C ARG A 915 28.89 -21.32 -25.60
N GLU A 916 30.00 -20.60 -25.64
CA GLU A 916 31.31 -21.16 -25.95
C GLU A 916 31.80 -22.13 -24.87
N ILE A 917 31.54 -21.83 -23.59
CA ILE A 917 31.93 -22.67 -22.45
C ILE A 917 31.19 -24.01 -22.45
N TYR A 918 29.87 -23.98 -22.66
CA TYR A 918 29.03 -25.17 -22.55
C TYR A 918 28.90 -25.95 -23.86
N GLY A 919 29.02 -25.28 -25.01
CA GLY A 919 28.92 -25.91 -26.33
C GLY A 919 27.64 -26.76 -26.46
N ASP A 920 27.82 -28.00 -26.92
CA ASP A 920 26.72 -28.94 -27.16
C ASP A 920 25.98 -29.37 -25.89
N LEU A 921 26.58 -29.20 -24.70
CA LEU A 921 25.92 -29.54 -23.43
C LEU A 921 24.62 -28.75 -23.23
N LEU A 922 24.49 -27.55 -23.81
CA LEU A 922 23.26 -26.76 -23.75
C LEU A 922 22.05 -27.45 -24.40
N ASN A 923 22.27 -28.46 -25.24
CA ASN A 923 21.22 -29.26 -25.87
C ASN A 923 20.99 -30.60 -25.14
N HIS A 924 21.78 -30.91 -24.12
CA HIS A 924 21.77 -32.18 -23.38
C HIS A 924 21.71 -31.92 -21.87
N PRO A 925 20.52 -31.57 -21.32
CA PRO A 925 20.41 -31.06 -19.95
C PRO A 925 20.89 -32.03 -18.87
N ALA A 926 20.70 -33.34 -19.06
CA ALA A 926 21.19 -34.38 -18.16
C ALA A 926 22.73 -34.47 -18.15
N ASP A 927 23.36 -34.43 -19.33
CA ASP A 927 24.82 -34.44 -19.46
C ASP A 927 25.43 -33.12 -18.95
N MET A 928 24.75 -32.00 -19.18
CA MET A 928 25.12 -30.70 -18.62
C MET A 928 25.07 -30.73 -17.10
N ALA A 929 24.02 -31.27 -16.50
CA ALA A 929 23.90 -31.42 -15.05
C ALA A 929 25.06 -32.25 -14.48
N LYS A 930 25.38 -33.37 -15.14
CA LYS A 930 26.52 -34.21 -14.77
C LYS A 930 27.84 -33.45 -14.85
N ALA A 931 28.06 -32.70 -15.93
CA ALA A 931 29.25 -31.84 -16.07
C ALA A 931 29.31 -30.75 -14.99
N CYS A 932 28.19 -30.11 -14.66
CA CYS A 932 28.11 -29.13 -13.59
C CYS A 932 28.52 -29.71 -12.23
N VAL A 933 28.10 -30.93 -11.91
CA VAL A 933 28.48 -31.59 -10.65
C VAL A 933 29.92 -32.10 -10.70
N GLU A 934 30.28 -32.91 -11.69
CA GLU A 934 31.56 -33.63 -11.72
C GLU A 934 32.76 -32.74 -12.05
N LYS A 935 32.58 -31.76 -12.95
CA LYS A 935 33.68 -30.91 -13.44
C LYS A 935 33.73 -29.56 -12.74
N TYR A 936 32.57 -28.97 -12.45
CA TYR A 936 32.47 -27.61 -11.90
C TYR A 936 32.07 -27.58 -10.42
N GLY A 937 31.78 -28.75 -9.83
CA GLY A 937 31.57 -28.90 -8.40
C GLY A 937 30.27 -28.31 -7.88
N ALA A 938 29.22 -28.24 -8.71
CA ALA A 938 27.89 -27.81 -8.29
C ALA A 938 27.36 -28.69 -7.14
N GLU A 939 26.85 -28.05 -6.08
CA GLU A 939 26.30 -28.75 -4.91
C GLU A 939 24.80 -29.03 -5.04
N LEU A 940 24.16 -28.32 -5.97
CA LEU A 940 22.74 -28.38 -6.33
C LEU A 940 22.63 -28.16 -7.85
N ILE A 941 21.56 -28.66 -8.47
CA ILE A 941 21.24 -28.35 -9.87
C ILE A 941 19.90 -27.62 -9.93
N SER A 942 19.88 -26.45 -10.58
CA SER A 942 18.63 -25.77 -10.96
C SER A 942 18.24 -26.20 -12.37
N VAL A 943 17.05 -26.75 -12.55
CA VAL A 943 16.49 -27.08 -13.86
C VAL A 943 15.52 -25.98 -14.25
N ARG A 944 15.91 -25.14 -15.19
CA ARG A 944 15.06 -24.08 -15.73
C ARG A 944 14.18 -24.62 -16.85
N LEU A 945 12.87 -24.56 -16.65
CA LEU A 945 11.83 -25.04 -17.57
C LEU A 945 11.28 -23.88 -18.42
N GLU A 946 12.14 -23.11 -19.08
CA GLU A 946 11.72 -21.95 -19.88
C GLU A 946 10.91 -22.37 -21.12
N GLY A 947 11.20 -23.55 -21.66
CA GLY A 947 10.57 -24.11 -22.85
C GLY A 947 9.12 -24.54 -22.63
N THR A 948 8.65 -24.62 -21.39
CA THR A 948 7.21 -24.82 -21.12
C THR A 948 6.39 -23.55 -21.31
N HIS A 949 7.03 -22.37 -21.41
CA HIS A 949 6.32 -21.13 -21.66
C HIS A 949 5.62 -21.20 -23.03
N PRO A 950 4.33 -20.79 -23.14
CA PRO A 950 3.56 -20.92 -24.39
C PRO A 950 4.23 -20.26 -25.61
N GLU A 951 5.00 -19.20 -25.37
CA GLU A 951 5.73 -18.48 -26.43
C GLU A 951 7.20 -18.91 -26.63
N LYS A 952 7.75 -19.80 -25.78
CA LYS A 952 9.20 -20.17 -25.81
C LYS A 952 9.45 -21.65 -26.05
N GLY A 953 8.42 -22.38 -26.46
CA GLY A 953 8.51 -23.79 -26.84
C GLY A 953 7.20 -24.55 -26.64
N ASP A 954 6.35 -24.07 -25.71
CA ASP A 954 5.09 -24.69 -25.31
C ASP A 954 5.22 -26.20 -25.01
N ARG A 955 6.34 -26.58 -24.38
CA ARG A 955 6.55 -27.96 -23.93
C ARG A 955 5.47 -28.37 -22.95
N THR A 956 4.97 -29.59 -23.10
CA THR A 956 3.90 -30.11 -22.26
C THR A 956 4.40 -30.44 -20.85
N PRO A 957 3.51 -30.50 -19.85
CA PRO A 957 3.87 -30.98 -18.51
C PRO A 957 4.57 -32.35 -18.51
N ASP A 958 4.14 -33.28 -19.37
CA ASP A 958 4.76 -34.61 -19.48
C ASP A 958 6.21 -34.54 -19.99
N GLN A 959 6.49 -33.69 -20.99
CA GLN A 959 7.84 -33.47 -21.49
C GLN A 959 8.74 -32.85 -20.42
N ALA A 960 8.21 -31.92 -19.62
CA ALA A 960 8.93 -31.34 -18.49
C ALA A 960 9.23 -32.39 -17.42
N VAL A 961 8.28 -33.27 -17.11
CA VAL A 961 8.46 -34.40 -16.18
C VAL A 961 9.56 -35.34 -16.66
N GLU A 962 9.57 -35.73 -17.94
CA GLU A 962 10.60 -36.59 -18.52
C GLU A 962 11.99 -35.96 -18.40
N LEU A 963 12.10 -34.67 -18.71
CA LEU A 963 13.35 -33.92 -18.61
C LEU A 963 13.84 -33.84 -17.16
N VAL A 964 12.98 -33.49 -16.20
CA VAL A 964 13.34 -33.44 -14.78
C VAL A 964 13.78 -34.82 -14.27
N LYS A 965 13.07 -35.90 -14.66
CA LYS A 965 13.48 -37.27 -14.33
C LYS A 965 14.83 -37.65 -14.92
N SER A 966 15.12 -37.21 -16.15
CA SER A 966 16.43 -37.47 -16.78
C SER A 966 17.57 -36.79 -16.02
N VAL A 967 17.36 -35.55 -15.53
CA VAL A 967 18.34 -34.84 -14.71
C VAL A 967 18.47 -35.48 -13.33
N LEU A 968 17.36 -35.86 -12.69
CA LEU A 968 17.36 -36.62 -11.44
C LEU A 968 18.19 -37.90 -11.58
N ALA A 969 18.06 -38.64 -12.68
CA ALA A 969 18.83 -39.86 -12.90
C ALA A 969 20.33 -39.61 -13.15
N ALA A 970 20.69 -38.44 -13.67
CA ALA A 970 22.07 -38.12 -14.06
C ALA A 970 22.96 -37.63 -12.92
N VAL A 971 22.37 -37.05 -11.86
CA VAL A 971 23.11 -36.50 -10.71
C VAL A 971 22.56 -37.00 -9.38
N ASP A 972 23.40 -37.03 -8.34
CA ASP A 972 23.04 -37.46 -7.00
C ASP A 972 22.75 -36.30 -6.03
N VAL A 973 22.96 -35.05 -6.48
CA VAL A 973 22.70 -33.82 -5.71
C VAL A 973 21.22 -33.43 -5.74
N PRO A 974 20.73 -32.63 -4.76
CA PRO A 974 19.37 -32.10 -4.78
C PRO A 974 19.08 -31.17 -5.97
N LEU A 975 17.81 -31.11 -6.37
CA LEU A 975 17.33 -30.32 -7.51
C LEU A 975 16.41 -29.17 -7.09
N ILE A 976 16.59 -28.05 -7.79
CA ILE A 976 15.70 -26.89 -7.81
C ILE A 976 14.98 -26.91 -9.15
N ILE A 977 13.65 -26.77 -9.18
CA ILE A 977 12.88 -26.70 -10.42
C ILE A 977 12.43 -25.27 -10.62
N THR A 978 12.97 -24.59 -11.63
CA THR A 978 12.75 -23.16 -11.86
C THR A 978 11.80 -22.93 -13.05
N GLY A 979 10.63 -22.36 -12.77
CA GLY A 979 9.58 -22.04 -13.74
C GLY A 979 9.72 -20.65 -14.36
N HIS A 980 8.58 -20.10 -14.80
CA HIS A 980 8.49 -18.81 -15.51
C HIS A 980 7.19 -18.05 -15.16
N SER A 981 7.10 -16.79 -15.58
CA SER A 981 6.03 -15.83 -15.24
C SER A 981 4.67 -16.06 -15.91
N SER A 982 4.42 -17.23 -16.50
CA SER A 982 3.09 -17.59 -17.03
C SER A 982 2.48 -18.58 -16.04
N PHE A 983 1.75 -18.04 -15.06
CA PHE A 983 1.37 -18.77 -13.85
C PHE A 983 0.47 -19.97 -14.12
N ASP A 984 -0.49 -19.88 -15.05
CA ASP A 984 -1.37 -21.01 -15.39
C ASP A 984 -0.58 -22.21 -15.91
N ARG A 985 0.29 -21.96 -16.89
CA ARG A 985 1.15 -23.01 -17.44
C ARG A 985 2.17 -23.51 -16.42
N CYS A 986 2.79 -22.61 -15.66
CA CYS A 986 3.74 -22.96 -14.61
C CYS A 986 3.06 -23.85 -13.54
N ASN A 987 1.82 -23.54 -13.16
CA ASN A 987 1.02 -24.29 -12.21
C ASN A 987 0.75 -25.73 -12.68
N GLU A 988 0.38 -25.91 -13.96
CA GLU A 988 0.17 -27.24 -14.55
C GLU A 988 1.47 -28.07 -14.54
N VAL A 989 2.56 -27.46 -15.00
CA VAL A 989 3.88 -28.12 -15.09
C VAL A 989 4.41 -28.50 -13.71
N MET A 990 4.40 -27.56 -12.75
CA MET A 990 4.91 -27.79 -11.40
C MET A 990 4.08 -28.84 -10.65
N LYS A 991 2.76 -28.88 -10.84
CA LYS A 991 1.91 -29.96 -10.32
C LYS A 991 2.32 -31.31 -10.87
N ALA A 992 2.52 -31.41 -12.18
CA ALA A 992 2.91 -32.66 -12.84
C ALA A 992 4.30 -33.11 -12.37
N VAL A 993 5.28 -32.20 -12.32
CA VAL A 993 6.63 -32.46 -11.82
C VAL A 993 6.62 -32.91 -10.36
N ALA A 994 5.90 -32.19 -9.48
CA ALA A 994 5.75 -32.55 -8.08
C ALA A 994 5.13 -33.93 -7.91
N ALA A 995 4.03 -34.22 -8.62
CA ALA A 995 3.38 -35.52 -8.56
C ALA A 995 4.29 -36.66 -9.04
N ALA A 996 4.98 -36.45 -10.16
CA ALA A 996 5.82 -37.46 -10.79
C ALA A 996 7.14 -37.71 -10.05
N CYS A 997 7.57 -36.77 -9.20
CA CYS A 997 8.80 -36.83 -8.41
C CYS A 997 8.51 -36.90 -6.91
N LYS A 998 7.32 -37.38 -6.51
CA LYS A 998 6.88 -37.48 -5.11
C LYS A 998 7.97 -38.08 -4.22
N GLY A 999 8.25 -37.40 -3.10
CA GLY A 999 9.22 -37.85 -2.10
C GLY A 999 10.67 -37.43 -2.37
N GLU A 1000 10.99 -36.87 -3.54
CA GLU A 1000 12.35 -36.38 -3.84
C GLU A 1000 12.75 -35.13 -3.03
N ASN A 1001 11.79 -34.45 -2.40
CA ASN A 1001 11.98 -33.15 -1.75
C ASN A 1001 12.70 -32.14 -2.66
N LEU A 1002 12.13 -31.93 -3.84
CA LEU A 1002 12.51 -30.87 -4.77
C LEU A 1002 12.30 -29.49 -4.14
N LEU A 1003 13.09 -28.51 -4.56
CA LEU A 1003 12.83 -27.10 -4.27
C LEU A 1003 12.09 -26.48 -5.46
N LEU A 1004 10.79 -26.23 -5.32
CA LEU A 1004 9.95 -25.67 -6.38
C LEU A 1004 10.09 -24.14 -6.42
N ASN A 1005 10.63 -23.63 -7.52
CA ASN A 1005 11.01 -22.25 -7.73
C ASN A 1005 10.23 -21.64 -8.92
N TRP A 1006 9.44 -20.57 -8.80
CA TRP A 1006 9.10 -19.83 -7.58
C TRP A 1006 7.59 -19.71 -7.38
N VAL A 1007 7.26 -19.38 -6.15
CA VAL A 1007 5.92 -19.11 -5.65
C VAL A 1007 5.78 -17.61 -5.41
N GLU A 1008 4.72 -17.02 -5.94
CA GLU A 1008 4.30 -15.63 -5.77
C GLU A 1008 2.83 -15.59 -5.28
N SER A 1009 2.35 -14.40 -4.91
CA SER A 1009 0.98 -14.16 -4.43
C SER A 1009 -0.12 -14.68 -5.37
N ASP A 1010 0.15 -14.75 -6.68
CA ASP A 1010 -0.84 -15.18 -7.68
C ASP A 1010 -0.90 -16.70 -7.86
N ASN A 1011 0.17 -17.44 -7.54
CA ASN A 1011 0.26 -18.88 -7.79
C ASN A 1011 0.48 -19.74 -6.53
N TYR A 1012 0.65 -19.11 -5.36
CA TYR A 1012 1.04 -19.83 -4.13
C TYR A 1012 0.14 -20.98 -3.76
N ARG A 1013 -1.19 -20.84 -3.88
CA ARG A 1013 -2.13 -21.91 -3.49
C ARG A 1013 -1.85 -23.21 -4.23
N THR A 1014 -1.55 -23.08 -5.51
CA THR A 1014 -1.38 -24.22 -6.40
C THR A 1014 -0.07 -24.95 -6.14
N ILE A 1015 1.02 -24.18 -6.06
CA ILE A 1015 2.36 -24.75 -5.88
C ILE A 1015 2.57 -25.22 -4.44
N ALA A 1016 2.08 -24.48 -3.44
CA ALA A 1016 2.10 -24.92 -2.04
C ALA A 1016 1.27 -26.19 -1.85
N GLY A 1017 0.08 -26.27 -2.45
CA GLY A 1017 -0.74 -27.48 -2.42
C GLY A 1017 -0.02 -28.69 -3.04
N ALA A 1018 0.65 -28.51 -4.17
CA ALA A 1018 1.45 -29.56 -4.80
C ALA A 1018 2.64 -29.96 -3.92
N ALA A 1019 3.35 -28.98 -3.35
CA ALA A 1019 4.49 -29.23 -2.47
C ALA A 1019 4.10 -30.02 -1.22
N LEU A 1020 2.98 -29.66 -0.59
CA LEU A 1020 2.43 -30.37 0.57
C LEU A 1020 1.98 -31.78 0.23
N ALA A 1021 1.25 -31.95 -0.88
CA ALA A 1021 0.73 -33.24 -1.30
C ALA A 1021 1.83 -34.26 -1.63
N TYR A 1022 2.96 -33.79 -2.17
CA TYR A 1022 4.02 -34.66 -2.70
C TYR A 1022 5.35 -34.60 -1.94
N GLY A 1023 5.43 -33.79 -0.87
CA GLY A 1023 6.60 -33.74 0.03
C GLY A 1023 7.77 -32.95 -0.56
N HIS A 1024 7.51 -31.72 -1.02
CA HIS A 1024 8.51 -30.81 -1.56
C HIS A 1024 8.62 -29.51 -0.76
N SER A 1025 9.67 -28.75 -1.05
CA SER A 1025 9.92 -27.42 -0.51
C SER A 1025 9.63 -26.37 -1.56
N VAL A 1026 9.40 -25.12 -1.16
CA VAL A 1026 9.03 -24.01 -2.05
C VAL A 1026 9.94 -22.81 -1.87
N VAL A 1027 10.14 -22.05 -2.95
CA VAL A 1027 10.76 -20.74 -2.93
C VAL A 1027 9.68 -19.66 -2.96
N ALA A 1028 9.50 -18.94 -1.86
CA ALA A 1028 8.64 -17.78 -1.73
C ALA A 1028 9.35 -16.54 -2.32
N MET A 1029 9.00 -16.20 -3.56
CA MET A 1029 9.55 -15.06 -4.27
C MET A 1029 8.68 -13.83 -4.07
N SER A 1030 9.32 -12.72 -3.72
CA SER A 1030 8.71 -11.41 -3.70
C SER A 1030 9.52 -10.42 -4.54
N PRO A 1031 8.89 -9.35 -5.04
CA PRO A 1031 9.61 -8.15 -5.44
C PRO A 1031 10.52 -7.67 -4.29
N ILE A 1032 11.42 -6.72 -4.58
CA ILE A 1032 12.39 -6.15 -3.65
C ILE A 1032 11.68 -5.32 -2.54
N ASP A 1033 10.91 -6.00 -1.68
CA ASP A 1033 10.02 -5.46 -0.65
C ASP A 1033 9.88 -6.47 0.51
N VAL A 1034 10.25 -6.02 1.71
CA VAL A 1034 10.25 -6.84 2.93
C VAL A 1034 8.84 -7.24 3.37
N ASN A 1035 7.86 -6.36 3.19
CA ASN A 1035 6.48 -6.59 3.65
C ASN A 1035 5.78 -7.60 2.75
N ILE A 1036 5.98 -7.51 1.43
CA ILE A 1036 5.42 -8.50 0.49
C ILE A 1036 6.02 -9.89 0.77
N GLY A 1037 7.34 -9.98 0.96
CA GLY A 1037 8.00 -11.23 1.34
C GLY A 1037 7.43 -11.83 2.64
N LYS A 1038 7.25 -10.99 3.67
CA LYS A 1038 6.60 -11.40 4.93
C LYS A 1038 5.17 -11.88 4.71
N GLN A 1039 4.37 -11.16 3.94
CA GLN A 1039 2.99 -11.52 3.66
C GLN A 1039 2.90 -12.87 2.93
N LEU A 1040 3.76 -13.12 1.95
CA LEU A 1040 3.79 -14.40 1.24
C LEU A 1040 4.16 -15.56 2.18
N ASN A 1041 5.13 -15.37 3.07
CA ASN A 1041 5.48 -16.37 4.08
C ASN A 1041 4.31 -16.67 5.04
N ILE A 1042 3.53 -15.64 5.42
CA ILE A 1042 2.31 -15.82 6.21
C ILE A 1042 1.27 -16.63 5.42
N LEU A 1043 1.06 -16.33 4.14
CA LEU A 1043 0.13 -17.06 3.28
C LEU A 1043 0.51 -18.54 3.14
N LEU A 1044 1.80 -18.83 2.92
CA LEU A 1044 2.31 -20.20 2.85
C LEU A 1044 2.16 -20.93 4.19
N SER A 1045 2.48 -20.26 5.30
CA SER A 1045 2.33 -20.84 6.64
C SER A 1045 0.86 -21.13 6.98
N ASN A 1046 -0.07 -20.26 6.56
CA ASN A 1046 -1.52 -20.47 6.74
C ASN A 1046 -2.06 -21.64 5.90
N MET A 1047 -1.32 -22.07 4.88
CA MET A 1047 -1.60 -23.29 4.11
C MET A 1047 -0.92 -24.53 4.70
N ASP A 1048 -0.38 -24.45 5.91
CA ASP A 1048 0.36 -25.51 6.59
C ASP A 1048 1.70 -25.88 5.93
N VAL A 1049 2.26 -25.03 5.05
CA VAL A 1049 3.66 -25.19 4.60
C VAL A 1049 4.57 -24.94 5.79
N LYS A 1050 5.34 -25.97 6.18
CA LYS A 1050 6.17 -25.90 7.38
C LYS A 1050 7.33 -24.92 7.18
N PRO A 1051 7.80 -24.24 8.24
CA PRO A 1051 8.94 -23.34 8.13
C PRO A 1051 10.20 -23.98 7.53
N GLY A 1052 10.43 -25.27 7.81
CA GLY A 1052 11.53 -26.05 7.22
C GLY A 1052 11.35 -26.45 5.76
N GLN A 1053 10.32 -25.94 5.08
CA GLN A 1053 10.02 -26.15 3.65
C GLN A 1053 9.96 -24.82 2.86
N ILE A 1054 10.25 -23.68 3.49
CA ILE A 1054 10.15 -22.35 2.87
C ILE A 1054 11.55 -21.74 2.74
N VAL A 1055 11.90 -21.35 1.51
CA VAL A 1055 13.08 -20.54 1.19
C VAL A 1055 12.60 -19.22 0.60
N MET A 1056 13.18 -18.09 0.95
CA MET A 1056 12.80 -16.78 0.41
C MET A 1056 13.65 -16.39 -0.80
N ASP A 1057 13.05 -15.74 -1.78
CA ASP A 1057 13.76 -15.01 -2.85
C ASP A 1057 13.26 -13.56 -2.86
N ALA A 1058 14.15 -12.61 -2.58
CA ALA A 1058 13.82 -11.18 -2.51
C ALA A 1058 14.03 -10.46 -3.86
N MET A 1059 14.01 -11.21 -4.97
CA MET A 1059 14.38 -10.80 -6.32
C MET A 1059 15.84 -10.36 -6.44
N THR A 1060 16.59 -11.05 -7.31
CA THR A 1060 18.01 -10.75 -7.52
C THR A 1060 18.22 -9.55 -8.46
N GLY A 1061 19.07 -8.62 -8.04
CA GLY A 1061 19.61 -7.54 -8.86
C GLY A 1061 21.09 -7.78 -9.14
N ALA A 1062 21.53 -7.51 -10.37
CA ALA A 1062 22.93 -7.70 -10.77
C ALA A 1062 23.79 -6.47 -10.43
N MET A 1063 25.10 -6.67 -10.26
CA MET A 1063 26.04 -5.55 -10.15
C MET A 1063 25.84 -4.55 -11.30
N GLY A 1064 25.83 -3.25 -10.96
CA GLY A 1064 25.62 -2.15 -11.91
C GLY A 1064 24.18 -1.64 -11.98
N TYR A 1065 23.17 -2.52 -11.87
CA TYR A 1065 21.76 -2.12 -11.82
C TYR A 1065 20.95 -3.05 -10.92
N GLY A 1066 20.50 -2.52 -9.79
CA GLY A 1066 19.53 -3.17 -8.93
C GLY A 1066 20.11 -3.91 -7.72
N ILE A 1067 21.43 -4.17 -7.70
CA ILE A 1067 22.07 -4.89 -6.60
C ILE A 1067 21.94 -4.15 -5.26
N GLU A 1068 21.96 -2.82 -5.27
CA GLU A 1068 21.81 -1.97 -4.09
C GLU A 1068 20.47 -2.19 -3.40
N TYR A 1069 19.39 -2.39 -4.17
CA TYR A 1069 18.06 -2.66 -3.64
C TYR A 1069 17.98 -4.09 -3.10
N THR A 1070 18.44 -5.08 -3.88
CA THR A 1070 18.45 -6.49 -3.45
C THR A 1070 19.28 -6.67 -2.18
N TYR A 1071 20.50 -6.14 -2.14
CA TYR A 1071 21.37 -6.21 -0.97
C TYR A 1071 20.68 -5.61 0.27
N SER A 1072 20.16 -4.39 0.14
CA SER A 1072 19.52 -3.67 1.25
C SER A 1072 18.28 -4.41 1.77
N VAL A 1073 17.46 -4.97 0.88
CA VAL A 1073 16.26 -5.72 1.29
C VAL A 1073 16.64 -7.06 1.93
N MET A 1074 17.61 -7.79 1.38
CA MET A 1074 18.12 -9.02 2.00
C MET A 1074 18.69 -8.78 3.39
N GLU A 1075 19.49 -7.72 3.56
CA GLU A 1075 20.04 -7.33 4.86
C GLU A 1075 18.92 -7.01 5.85
N ARG A 1076 17.89 -6.24 5.44
CA ARG A 1076 16.73 -5.94 6.29
C ARG A 1076 15.93 -7.19 6.66
N ILE A 1077 15.69 -8.09 5.70
CA ILE A 1077 15.01 -9.38 5.96
C ILE A 1077 15.81 -10.16 7.00
N ARG A 1078 17.13 -10.29 6.81
CA ARG A 1078 17.98 -11.08 7.70
C ARG A 1078 18.05 -10.48 9.10
N LEU A 1079 18.29 -9.16 9.22
CA LEU A 1079 18.35 -8.47 10.51
C LEU A 1079 17.01 -8.50 11.24
N THR A 1080 15.89 -8.32 10.54
CA THR A 1080 14.55 -8.34 11.15
C THR A 1080 14.18 -9.76 11.60
N GLY A 1081 14.50 -10.77 10.78
CA GLY A 1081 14.33 -12.18 11.12
C GLY A 1081 15.13 -12.55 12.38
N LEU A 1082 16.43 -12.24 12.40
CA LEU A 1082 17.28 -12.44 13.58
C LEU A 1082 16.79 -11.62 14.78
N GLY A 1083 16.20 -10.44 14.57
CA GLY A 1083 15.64 -9.58 15.61
C GLY A 1083 14.40 -10.14 16.31
N GLY A 1084 13.74 -11.17 15.75
CA GLY A 1084 12.61 -11.84 16.38
C GLY A 1084 11.38 -12.03 15.48
N ASP A 1085 11.40 -11.57 14.23
CA ASP A 1085 10.29 -11.79 13.30
C ASP A 1085 10.38 -13.17 12.64
N ALA A 1086 9.64 -14.13 13.19
CA ALA A 1086 9.63 -15.51 12.69
C ALA A 1086 9.23 -15.64 11.22
N MET A 1087 8.46 -14.70 10.67
CA MET A 1087 8.01 -14.74 9.27
C MET A 1087 9.05 -14.17 8.28
N LEU A 1088 10.19 -13.67 8.78
CA LEU A 1088 11.33 -13.25 7.99
C LEU A 1088 12.60 -14.07 8.29
N ALA A 1089 12.51 -15.01 9.24
CA ALA A 1089 13.62 -15.87 9.65
C ALA A 1089 13.75 -17.12 8.77
N PHE A 1090 13.79 -16.98 7.44
CA PHE A 1090 13.94 -18.11 6.49
C PHE A 1090 15.28 -18.04 5.73
N PRO A 1091 15.77 -19.16 5.17
CA PRO A 1091 16.90 -19.14 4.26
C PRO A 1091 16.59 -18.32 3.00
N ILE A 1092 17.60 -17.71 2.38
CA ILE A 1092 17.45 -16.88 1.18
C ILE A 1092 18.14 -17.52 -0.03
N ILE A 1093 17.48 -17.56 -1.18
CA ILE A 1093 18.05 -17.97 -2.47
C ILE A 1093 18.17 -16.77 -3.41
N VAL A 1094 19.23 -16.75 -4.23
CA VAL A 1094 19.48 -15.72 -5.24
C VAL A 1094 19.92 -16.33 -6.57
N SER A 1095 19.67 -15.63 -7.67
CA SER A 1095 19.91 -16.10 -9.05
C SER A 1095 20.86 -15.17 -9.84
N PRO A 1096 22.10 -14.94 -9.36
CA PRO A 1096 23.04 -14.01 -10.00
C PRO A 1096 23.37 -14.39 -11.44
N GLY A 1097 23.39 -15.69 -11.78
CA GLY A 1097 23.66 -16.16 -13.14
C GLY A 1097 22.62 -15.64 -14.15
N GLN A 1098 21.33 -15.78 -13.83
CA GLN A 1098 20.24 -15.32 -14.67
C GLN A 1098 20.29 -13.80 -14.88
N GLU A 1099 20.51 -13.03 -13.83
CA GLU A 1099 20.45 -11.57 -13.88
C GLU A 1099 21.69 -10.97 -14.53
N CYS A 1100 22.87 -11.49 -14.22
CA CYS A 1100 24.10 -11.09 -14.91
C CYS A 1100 24.05 -11.48 -16.40
N ALA A 1101 23.38 -12.58 -16.76
CA ALA A 1101 23.17 -12.95 -18.15
C ALA A 1101 22.24 -12.00 -18.92
N LYS A 1102 21.56 -11.04 -18.28
CA LYS A 1102 20.70 -10.05 -18.95
C LYS A 1102 21.43 -8.74 -19.24
N ILE A 1103 22.33 -8.32 -18.35
CA ILE A 1103 23.00 -7.01 -18.42
C ILE A 1103 23.97 -6.88 -19.59
N LYS A 1104 24.29 -5.62 -19.91
CA LYS A 1104 25.10 -5.26 -21.08
C LYS A 1104 26.58 -5.60 -20.88
N GLU A 1105 27.09 -5.40 -19.67
CA GLU A 1105 28.48 -5.55 -19.29
C GLU A 1105 28.95 -7.00 -19.51
N LEU A 1106 28.07 -7.98 -19.30
CA LEU A 1106 28.35 -9.40 -19.52
C LEU A 1106 28.28 -9.81 -21.00
N LYS A 1107 27.73 -8.97 -21.89
CA LYS A 1107 27.48 -9.32 -23.30
C LYS A 1107 28.30 -8.54 -24.32
N SER A 1108 28.55 -7.27 -24.06
CA SER A 1108 29.10 -6.38 -25.07
C SER A 1108 30.54 -6.75 -25.43
N SER A 1109 30.85 -6.73 -26.72
CA SER A 1109 32.17 -7.13 -27.21
C SER A 1109 33.26 -6.13 -26.81
N GLU A 1110 34.49 -6.61 -26.72
CA GLU A 1110 35.68 -5.78 -26.50
C GLU A 1110 35.86 -4.73 -27.60
N LYS A 1111 35.41 -5.03 -28.83
CA LYS A 1111 35.46 -4.09 -29.96
C LYS A 1111 34.56 -2.88 -29.74
N GLU A 1112 33.39 -3.08 -29.14
CA GLU A 1112 32.44 -2.00 -28.85
C GLU A 1112 32.83 -1.22 -27.58
N PHE A 1113 33.41 -1.90 -26.58
CA PHE A 1113 33.81 -1.29 -25.30
C PHE A 1113 35.23 -1.71 -24.89
N PRO A 1114 36.27 -1.17 -25.55
CA PRO A 1114 37.66 -1.60 -25.33
C PRO A 1114 38.17 -1.30 -23.91
N ALA A 1115 37.64 -0.27 -23.25
CA ALA A 1115 38.02 0.10 -21.89
C ALA A 1115 37.53 -0.89 -20.81
N TRP A 1116 36.59 -1.79 -21.13
CA TRP A 1116 36.01 -2.72 -20.17
C TRP A 1116 36.79 -4.04 -20.04
N GLY A 1117 37.92 -4.18 -20.75
CA GLY A 1117 38.77 -5.37 -20.68
C GLY A 1117 38.13 -6.64 -21.28
N GLU A 1118 38.81 -7.77 -21.08
CA GLU A 1118 38.51 -9.05 -21.73
C GLU A 1118 37.12 -9.59 -21.35
N LEU A 1119 36.28 -9.90 -22.35
CA LEU A 1119 34.88 -10.29 -22.13
C LEU A 1119 34.75 -11.56 -21.30
N LYS A 1120 35.61 -12.57 -21.54
CA LYS A 1120 35.58 -13.85 -20.82
C LYS A 1120 35.82 -13.65 -19.32
N LYS A 1121 36.89 -12.94 -18.98
CA LYS A 1121 37.22 -12.61 -17.58
C LYS A 1121 36.17 -11.71 -16.95
N ARG A 1122 35.69 -10.70 -17.68
CA ARG A 1122 34.67 -9.78 -17.18
C ARG A 1122 33.36 -10.49 -16.85
N ALA A 1123 32.89 -11.41 -17.71
CA ALA A 1123 31.67 -12.18 -17.47
C ALA A 1123 31.76 -13.00 -16.17
N ALA A 1124 32.87 -13.71 -15.96
CA ALA A 1124 33.12 -14.45 -14.73
C ALA A 1124 33.14 -13.53 -13.49
N LEU A 1125 33.90 -12.43 -13.56
CA LEU A 1125 34.07 -11.50 -12.44
C LEU A 1125 32.76 -10.79 -12.09
N TRP A 1126 31.92 -10.47 -13.07
CA TRP A 1126 30.65 -9.78 -12.82
C TRP A 1126 29.66 -10.65 -12.04
N GLU A 1127 29.53 -11.91 -12.45
CA GLU A 1127 28.70 -12.87 -11.76
C GLU A 1127 29.25 -13.19 -10.37
N LEU A 1128 30.58 -13.40 -10.24
CA LEU A 1128 31.25 -13.62 -8.97
C LEU A 1128 31.06 -12.45 -8.00
N THR A 1129 31.23 -11.21 -8.48
CA THR A 1129 31.10 -10.00 -7.64
C THR A 1129 29.65 -9.84 -7.19
N THR A 1130 28.69 -10.05 -8.08
CA THR A 1130 27.26 -10.03 -7.72
C THR A 1130 26.95 -11.07 -6.64
N ALA A 1131 27.38 -12.32 -6.84
CA ALA A 1131 27.14 -13.37 -5.87
C ALA A 1131 27.85 -13.11 -4.53
N THR A 1132 29.09 -12.62 -4.56
CA THR A 1132 29.87 -12.31 -3.34
C THR A 1132 29.23 -11.16 -2.54
N SER A 1133 28.69 -10.14 -3.20
CA SER A 1133 27.94 -9.08 -2.52
C SER A 1133 26.71 -9.65 -1.81
N LEU A 1134 25.92 -10.49 -2.49
CA LEU A 1134 24.71 -11.08 -1.90
C LEU A 1134 25.02 -12.14 -0.83
N LEU A 1135 26.21 -12.75 -0.88
CA LEU A 1135 26.74 -13.62 0.18
C LEU A 1135 26.89 -12.87 1.50
N TYR A 1136 27.41 -11.65 1.47
CA TYR A 1136 27.52 -10.82 2.68
C TYR A 1136 26.17 -10.33 3.20
N ALA A 1137 25.18 -10.14 2.32
CA ALA A 1137 23.80 -9.81 2.73
C ALA A 1137 23.04 -11.03 3.32
N GLY A 1138 23.57 -12.23 3.18
CA GLY A 1138 23.06 -13.44 3.80
C GLY A 1138 22.21 -14.35 2.93
N ALA A 1139 22.51 -14.44 1.64
CA ALA A 1139 22.04 -15.55 0.82
C ALA A 1139 22.63 -16.90 1.27
N ASP A 1140 21.77 -17.92 1.26
CA ASP A 1140 22.09 -19.31 1.60
C ASP A 1140 22.23 -20.21 0.36
N VAL A 1141 21.63 -19.84 -0.78
CA VAL A 1141 21.72 -20.59 -2.05
C VAL A 1141 21.95 -19.65 -3.23
N PHE A 1142 22.87 -20.01 -4.13
CA PHE A 1142 23.22 -19.23 -5.32
C PHE A 1142 22.98 -20.05 -6.59
N ILE A 1143 22.13 -19.59 -7.50
CA ILE A 1143 21.95 -20.17 -8.84
C ILE A 1143 22.88 -19.44 -9.82
N MET A 1144 23.92 -20.13 -10.29
CA MET A 1144 25.01 -19.58 -11.08
C MET A 1144 25.15 -20.23 -12.46
N TYR A 1145 25.72 -19.48 -13.41
CA TYR A 1145 25.94 -19.88 -14.81
C TYR A 1145 27.42 -20.02 -15.16
N HIS A 1146 28.33 -19.19 -14.65
CA HIS A 1146 29.74 -19.21 -15.09
C HIS A 1146 30.61 -20.13 -14.21
N PRO A 1147 31.30 -21.15 -14.76
CA PRO A 1147 32.11 -22.09 -13.97
C PRO A 1147 33.23 -21.44 -13.13
N ASP A 1148 33.97 -20.48 -13.70
CA ASP A 1148 35.02 -19.79 -12.93
C ASP A 1148 34.45 -18.95 -11.77
N ALA A 1149 33.24 -18.39 -11.94
CA ALA A 1149 32.56 -17.68 -10.88
C ALA A 1149 32.08 -18.62 -9.77
N VAL A 1150 31.59 -19.81 -10.13
CA VAL A 1150 31.23 -20.89 -9.18
C VAL A 1150 32.43 -21.30 -8.35
N GLN A 1151 33.57 -21.59 -8.98
CA GLN A 1151 34.78 -21.97 -8.24
C GLN A 1151 35.28 -20.81 -7.36
N GLY A 1152 35.24 -19.58 -7.86
CA GLY A 1152 35.58 -18.37 -7.11
C GLY A 1152 34.72 -18.20 -5.85
N LEU A 1153 33.39 -18.31 -5.98
CA LEU A 1153 32.46 -18.14 -4.88
C LEU A 1153 32.62 -19.25 -3.83
N LYS A 1154 32.78 -20.50 -4.26
CA LYS A 1154 33.02 -21.62 -3.34
C LYS A 1154 34.30 -21.44 -2.54
N ASN A 1155 35.39 -21.01 -3.18
CA ASN A 1155 36.63 -20.70 -2.48
C ASN A 1155 36.43 -19.57 -1.45
N THR A 1156 35.67 -18.53 -1.79
CA THR A 1156 35.31 -17.45 -0.85
C THR A 1156 34.51 -17.98 0.34
N ILE A 1157 33.50 -18.82 0.10
CA ILE A 1157 32.69 -19.43 1.17
C ILE A 1157 33.57 -20.28 2.09
N GLU A 1158 34.43 -21.14 1.55
CA GLU A 1158 35.34 -21.97 2.34
C GLU A 1158 36.28 -21.12 3.21
N GLN A 1159 36.87 -20.07 2.64
CA GLN A 1159 37.75 -19.16 3.38
C GLN A 1159 37.04 -18.43 4.53
N LEU A 1160 35.80 -17.98 4.30
CA LEU A 1160 35.01 -17.29 5.32
C LEU A 1160 34.52 -18.24 6.42
N MET A 1161 34.20 -19.49 6.08
CA MET A 1161 33.76 -20.51 7.04
C MET A 1161 34.90 -21.02 7.94
N ASP A 1162 36.13 -21.12 7.42
CA ASP A 1162 37.28 -21.65 8.17
C ASP A 1162 37.85 -20.68 9.23
N GLY A 1163 37.39 -19.41 9.25
CA GLY A 1163 37.89 -18.38 10.18
C GLY A 1163 39.39 -18.07 10.04
N LYS A 1164 40.05 -18.59 9.00
CA LYS A 1164 41.49 -18.44 8.69
C LYS A 1164 41.75 -17.57 7.47
N GLY A 1165 40.91 -16.54 7.25
CA GLY A 1165 41.29 -15.44 6.38
C GLY A 1165 42.55 -14.79 6.96
N LYS A 1166 43.69 -14.96 6.28
CA LYS A 1166 44.94 -14.27 6.63
C LYS A 1166 44.65 -12.76 6.67
N ALA A 1167 44.62 -12.20 7.88
CA ALA A 1167 44.80 -10.77 8.09
C ALA A 1167 46.14 -10.31 7.52
#